data_AF-A0A8J2MWI0-F1
#
_entry.id   AF-A0A8J2MWI0-F1
#
_cell.length_a   1.000
_cell.length_b   1.000
_cell.length_c   1.000
_cell.angle_alpha   90.00
_cell.angle_beta   90.00
_cell.angle_gamma   90.00
#
_symmetry.space_group_name_H-M   'P 1'
#
loop_
_entity.id
_entity.type
_entity.pdbx_description
1 polymer ?
#
loop_
_entity_poly.entity_id
_entity_poly.type
_entity_poly.pdbx_seq_one_letter_code
_entity_poly.pdbx_strand_id
1 'polypeptide(L)'
;MEQRELHEMHSVREETSHPNTVAPKVPETTHEPRFLSRASSMTVREPVVRTLNTSLWPLVVFIFYATLSAFTWAVLCIASNRPIGSKQDYTKKMGYASERDAILTKHENAVRAAQILQAVVALLTIPITSAICSMALAAFIQASGARTKLNLRQTMALADQGWISPRIWTMCSKVGSLPLYIAFGLTLVGAVFQILQQTFIQVTTVQIATKDTFYNTDHVPDLPALINGSTSNSNPLVVRLRSILESTKEDQYEPFLWVKQQADRIYHDYRGSFELISDSGSDVWFTPLVSDFNTGVYDEPQYAPRINTTITYANMTAAEWPSECVRDREGLFFAEYHGRSDYQDTDYDYSSYYDTDLTACMPTNISETPWQATYNRQDITEELYLNVSVPYRMDTPSYYKVTAKSSLGYFELPCAKNGNRAGPLLDNCSLPSLTDEWMSGSYSSWGKAVAARDTEDTYAGNITQTIGSHIGPLTALGLALFGEGSFIEKRVSNPSAFVMNLTKVYDPEYDSWYIPWSPNCVSSMPLNYAMSSSESGCLGDSNHRDEEAVLATVRDWITSFTEETNTREAFTVGAFLANKEWLDQGRSYSSRYRYSRRVAVDPGITIKKTAITLAEIIIGSVFLGAHLLGLLALAIYAVYGKPFMPWLGAAAMVKAGTVYADILSAAEGDKQWKQTMAACPGFVGDERPTDSVGRIAFGAVAGLSRSQVRPSLDNFDDFDERPVCGEVKKRWITLNMAGKNSDRFDIVNGKQLALLIAPTICFVVASAVVAARWYTRSVRRVNTLGEDALMVAALAMSFVVVALVYVLVFLGGEGLTSDQIKADPTKNFDVVERFWLRMQFALDICWATSIATVQLAFAKSYLRLYEKRVVARIACYVSIALIAIWYIWSLAGWISMCHPPGECKLQSKKSCIIIGSLHVFFNSIILFAPLPAIAAAELSGKKKLWVMVLFLLGCFCTILAVLRIDCAIDVFGNVDEDPIGASWWRVCFSPIEVAVGIVCCCVPNVRSLPSWRRTPPLATDEGIGLRRMKFRTASNGSSTSNLNAPPSQWMPQGVKPQAAAFVTLSSETDPTERLSSLGANEIKVTKEYNLDRL
;
A
#
# COMPACT_ATOMS: atom_id res chain seq x y z
N MET A 1 -4.58 -24.58 -72.12
CA MET A 1 -3.51 -25.23 -71.32
C MET A 1 -2.39 -24.22 -71.14
N GLU A 2 -1.59 -24.37 -70.08
CA GLU A 2 -0.11 -24.38 -70.08
C GLU A 2 0.68 -23.52 -71.10
N GLN A 3 1.78 -22.85 -70.75
CA GLN A 3 2.61 -22.94 -69.51
C GLN A 3 3.62 -21.77 -69.43
N ARG A 4 4.25 -21.60 -68.25
CA ARG A 4 5.64 -21.15 -67.99
C ARG A 4 6.11 -19.82 -68.62
N GLU A 5 6.43 -18.76 -67.89
CA GLU A 5 7.18 -18.62 -66.61
C GLU A 5 8.57 -19.26 -66.57
N LEU A 6 9.55 -18.48 -66.05
CA LEU A 6 10.87 -18.91 -65.52
C LEU A 6 11.82 -19.53 -66.56
N HIS A 7 13.07 -19.06 -66.70
CA HIS A 7 14.03 -18.86 -65.61
C HIS A 7 15.01 -17.67 -65.78
N GLU A 8 15.61 -17.30 -64.64
CA GLU A 8 16.91 -16.62 -64.42
C GLU A 8 17.21 -15.26 -65.12
N MET A 9 17.74 -14.23 -64.47
CA MET A 9 18.72 -14.10 -63.36
C MET A 9 20.15 -14.58 -63.70
N HIS A 10 21.02 -13.68 -64.16
CA HIS A 10 22.06 -13.12 -63.28
C HIS A 10 22.93 -12.01 -63.94
N SER A 11 23.01 -10.85 -63.27
CA SER A 11 24.26 -10.07 -63.11
C SER A 11 24.83 -9.32 -64.37
N VAL A 12 25.65 -8.25 -64.29
CA VAL A 12 26.05 -7.35 -63.18
C VAL A 12 26.74 -6.07 -63.75
N ARG A 13 26.74 -4.95 -62.99
CA ARG A 13 27.61 -3.74 -63.16
C ARG A 13 27.44 -2.86 -64.42
N GLU A 14 27.68 -1.53 -64.41
CA GLU A 14 27.76 -0.51 -63.32
C GLU A 14 27.59 0.94 -63.90
N GLU A 15 27.57 1.94 -63.00
CA GLU A 15 27.85 3.39 -63.22
C GLU A 15 27.06 4.25 -64.25
N THR A 16 25.93 4.77 -63.77
CA THR A 16 25.54 6.20 -63.75
C THR A 16 26.31 7.26 -64.57
N SER A 17 25.59 8.05 -65.40
CA SER A 17 25.40 9.51 -65.20
C SER A 17 24.61 10.22 -66.32
N HIS A 18 23.66 11.10 -65.96
CA HIS A 18 23.45 12.49 -66.47
C HIS A 18 22.04 13.08 -66.15
N PRO A 19 21.84 14.42 -66.21
CA PRO A 19 20.63 15.09 -65.71
C PRO A 19 19.73 15.74 -66.78
N ASN A 20 18.60 16.30 -66.33
CA ASN A 20 17.81 17.41 -66.89
C ASN A 20 17.24 17.30 -68.33
N THR A 21 15.92 17.16 -68.42
CA THR A 21 15.11 17.61 -69.59
C THR A 21 13.86 18.38 -69.13
N VAL A 22 13.32 19.23 -70.01
CA VAL A 22 12.29 20.25 -69.70
C VAL A 22 11.11 20.12 -70.67
N ALA A 23 9.86 20.17 -70.17
CA ALA A 23 8.63 20.61 -70.88
C ALA A 23 7.37 20.39 -70.01
N PRO A 24 6.20 21.00 -70.31
CA PRO A 24 5.94 22.23 -71.09
C PRO A 24 5.10 23.27 -70.29
N LYS A 25 4.75 24.40 -70.94
CA LYS A 25 3.77 25.40 -70.42
C LYS A 25 2.32 24.92 -70.53
N VAL A 26 1.45 25.43 -69.67
CA VAL A 26 -0.02 25.44 -69.82
C VAL A 26 -0.43 26.69 -70.61
N PRO A 27 -1.42 26.64 -71.54
CA PRO A 27 -1.83 27.79 -72.33
C PRO A 27 -2.71 28.79 -71.56
N GLU A 28 -2.73 30.01 -72.06
CA GLU A 28 -3.51 31.15 -71.57
C GLU A 28 -4.76 31.32 -72.45
N THR A 29 -5.96 31.22 -71.87
CA THR A 29 -7.23 31.34 -72.61
C THR A 29 -8.19 32.33 -71.96
N THR A 30 -8.43 33.43 -72.65
CA THR A 30 -9.39 34.48 -72.26
C THR A 30 -10.81 34.05 -72.62
N HIS A 31 -11.64 33.74 -71.61
CA HIS A 31 -13.10 33.77 -71.75
C HIS A 31 -13.76 34.16 -70.42
N GLU A 32 -14.58 35.21 -70.44
CA GLU A 32 -15.48 35.54 -69.34
C GLU A 32 -16.68 34.58 -69.32
N PRO A 33 -16.95 33.87 -68.21
CA PRO A 33 -18.26 33.29 -67.97
C PRO A 33 -19.20 34.40 -67.45
N ARG A 34 -20.21 34.77 -68.25
CA ARG A 34 -21.29 35.65 -67.77
C ARG A 34 -21.99 35.01 -66.58
N PHE A 35 -21.84 35.61 -65.38
CA PHE A 35 -22.59 35.19 -64.20
C PHE A 35 -24.09 35.37 -64.42
N LEU A 36 -24.83 34.27 -64.57
CA LEU A 36 -26.29 34.28 -64.55
C LEU A 36 -26.78 34.62 -63.14
N SER A 37 -27.17 35.88 -62.95
CA SER A 37 -27.59 36.45 -61.68
C SER A 37 -28.94 35.90 -61.20
N ARG A 38 -28.95 34.72 -60.54
CA ARG A 38 -30.12 34.28 -59.78
C ARG A 38 -30.17 34.96 -58.41
N ALA A 39 -30.49 36.26 -58.43
CA ALA A 39 -30.69 37.04 -57.21
C ALA A 39 -31.95 36.56 -56.46
N SER A 40 -31.77 35.97 -55.28
CA SER A 40 -32.87 35.62 -54.37
C SER A 40 -32.56 36.05 -52.93
N SER A 41 -32.70 37.35 -52.70
CA SER A 41 -33.05 37.99 -51.41
C SER A 41 -32.70 37.25 -50.11
N MET A 42 -31.51 37.52 -49.57
CA MET A 42 -31.33 37.67 -48.12
C MET A 42 -30.36 38.83 -47.85
N THR A 43 -30.64 39.60 -46.81
CA THR A 43 -29.95 40.86 -46.47
C THR A 43 -28.43 40.69 -46.35
N VAL A 44 -27.66 41.57 -47.00
CA VAL A 44 -26.23 41.73 -46.73
C VAL A 44 -26.05 42.22 -45.30
N ARG A 45 -25.71 41.32 -44.38
CA ARG A 45 -25.11 41.69 -43.10
C ARG A 45 -23.68 42.13 -43.34
N GLU A 46 -23.30 43.25 -42.75
CA GLU A 46 -21.91 43.69 -42.70
C GLU A 46 -21.02 42.56 -42.12
N PRO A 47 -19.84 42.30 -42.71
CA PRO A 47 -18.95 41.26 -42.23
C PRO A 47 -18.44 41.64 -40.83
N VAL A 48 -18.69 40.78 -39.84
CA VAL A 48 -18.30 41.04 -38.44
C VAL A 48 -16.77 41.01 -38.32
N VAL A 49 -16.16 42.19 -38.37
CA VAL A 49 -14.73 42.42 -38.14
C VAL A 49 -14.35 41.89 -36.77
N ARG A 50 -13.23 41.17 -36.68
CA ARG A 50 -12.69 40.64 -35.42
C ARG A 50 -11.20 40.93 -35.29
N THR A 51 -10.81 41.47 -34.15
CA THR A 51 -9.41 41.56 -33.74
C THR A 51 -8.86 40.18 -33.36
N LEU A 52 -7.62 39.90 -33.73
CA LEU A 52 -6.90 38.69 -33.34
C LEU A 52 -6.27 38.87 -31.94
N ASN A 53 -7.05 38.58 -30.91
CA ASN A 53 -6.62 38.71 -29.52
C ASN A 53 -5.69 37.54 -29.10
N THR A 54 -4.67 37.84 -28.31
CA THR A 54 -3.77 36.85 -27.70
C THR A 54 -4.49 36.07 -26.60
N SER A 55 -4.54 34.74 -26.71
CA SER A 55 -5.01 33.86 -25.64
C SER A 55 -3.83 33.34 -24.81
N LEU A 56 -3.76 33.71 -23.53
CA LEU A 56 -2.76 33.19 -22.58
C LEU A 56 -3.06 31.76 -22.09
N TRP A 57 -4.21 31.19 -22.46
CA TRP A 57 -4.67 29.87 -22.03
C TRP A 57 -3.65 28.72 -22.16
N PRO A 58 -2.89 28.54 -23.27
CA PRO A 58 -2.00 27.38 -23.38
C PRO A 58 -0.80 27.50 -22.44
N LEU A 59 -0.40 28.73 -22.10
CA LEU A 59 0.71 29.01 -21.18
C LEU A 59 0.27 28.78 -19.72
N VAL A 60 -0.98 29.11 -19.37
CA VAL A 60 -1.57 28.76 -18.07
C VAL A 60 -1.70 27.24 -17.90
N VAL A 61 -2.21 26.54 -18.92
CA VAL A 61 -2.34 25.07 -18.90
C VAL A 61 -0.96 24.40 -18.86
N PHE A 62 0.03 24.92 -19.59
CA PHE A 62 1.40 24.47 -19.50
C PHE A 62 1.97 24.63 -18.09
N ILE A 63 1.85 25.81 -17.46
CA ILE A 63 2.37 26.03 -16.09
C ILE A 63 1.73 25.05 -15.10
N PHE A 64 0.42 24.82 -15.18
CA PHE A 64 -0.28 23.87 -14.31
C PHE A 64 0.23 22.43 -14.49
N TYR A 65 0.39 21.97 -15.74
CA TYR A 65 0.94 20.63 -16.03
C TYR A 65 2.41 20.50 -15.63
N ALA A 66 3.23 21.51 -15.93
CA ALA A 66 4.67 21.51 -15.65
C ALA A 66 4.96 21.54 -14.15
N THR A 67 4.23 22.34 -13.36
CA THR A 67 4.38 22.39 -11.90
C THR A 67 3.98 21.06 -11.26
N LEU A 68 2.87 20.44 -11.68
CA LEU A 68 2.48 19.10 -11.22
C LEU A 68 3.54 18.04 -11.58
N SER A 69 3.96 17.97 -12.84
CA SER A 69 4.90 16.94 -13.31
C SER A 69 6.32 17.11 -12.78
N ALA A 70 6.76 18.33 -12.50
CA ALA A 70 8.05 18.59 -11.86
C ALA A 70 8.00 18.29 -10.35
N PHE A 71 6.88 18.62 -9.68
CA PHE A 71 6.69 18.31 -8.25
C PHE A 71 6.73 16.81 -7.98
N THR A 72 5.96 16.00 -8.73
CA THR A 72 5.92 14.55 -8.52
C THR A 72 7.29 13.91 -8.71
N TRP A 73 7.97 14.24 -9.82
CA TRP A 73 9.30 13.70 -10.12
C TRP A 73 10.36 14.12 -9.10
N ALA A 74 10.37 15.40 -8.68
CA ALA A 74 11.29 15.89 -7.66
C ALA A 74 11.08 15.22 -6.30
N VAL A 75 9.82 15.02 -5.88
CA VAL A 75 9.51 14.34 -4.62
C VAL A 75 10.00 12.89 -4.62
N LEU A 76 9.78 12.15 -5.72
CA LEU A 76 10.24 10.78 -5.88
C LEU A 76 11.78 10.66 -5.93
N CYS A 77 12.47 11.59 -6.60
CA CYS A 77 13.94 11.63 -6.64
C CYS A 77 14.59 12.04 -5.30
N ILE A 78 13.88 12.78 -4.44
CA ILE A 78 14.31 13.07 -3.07
C ILE A 78 14.09 11.84 -2.18
N ALA A 79 12.92 11.20 -2.30
CA ALA A 79 12.54 10.01 -1.53
C ALA A 79 13.43 8.78 -1.77
N SER A 80 14.16 8.71 -2.89
CA SER A 80 15.12 7.61 -3.11
C SER A 80 16.41 7.74 -2.30
N ASN A 81 16.74 8.96 -1.85
CA ASN A 81 17.97 9.23 -1.10
C ASN A 81 17.72 9.48 0.40
N ARG A 82 16.62 10.16 0.75
CA ARG A 82 16.28 10.52 2.14
C ARG A 82 14.78 10.67 2.40
N PRO A 83 14.32 10.48 3.66
CA PRO A 83 12.93 10.74 4.01
C PRO A 83 12.56 12.23 3.94
N ILE A 84 11.35 12.53 3.46
CA ILE A 84 10.94 13.90 3.11
C ILE A 84 10.63 14.72 4.37
N GLY A 85 11.48 15.70 4.63
CA GLY A 85 11.49 16.49 5.86
C GLY A 85 12.83 16.42 6.57
N SER A 86 13.57 15.32 6.38
CA SER A 86 14.92 15.14 6.89
C SER A 86 15.98 15.86 6.04
N LYS A 87 17.10 16.21 6.69
CA LYS A 87 18.38 16.54 6.04
C LYS A 87 19.37 15.36 6.02
N GLN A 88 19.07 14.29 6.75
CA GLN A 88 19.87 13.07 6.86
C GLN A 88 19.34 12.00 5.90
N ASP A 89 20.24 11.21 5.33
CA ASP A 89 19.92 10.08 4.48
C ASP A 89 19.51 8.85 5.32
N TYR A 90 19.06 7.76 4.68
CA TYR A 90 18.58 6.54 5.36
C TYR A 90 19.64 5.76 6.18
N THR A 91 20.87 6.25 6.30
CA THR A 91 22.04 5.48 6.77
C THR A 91 22.87 6.19 7.86
N LYS A 92 22.30 7.17 8.60
CA LYS A 92 23.09 8.07 9.47
C LYS A 92 22.84 7.91 10.98
N LYS A 93 23.95 7.78 11.73
CA LYS A 93 24.11 7.32 13.13
C LYS A 93 23.21 7.89 14.24
N MET A 94 22.51 9.03 14.06
CA MET A 94 21.90 9.75 15.20
C MET A 94 20.38 9.61 15.35
N GLY A 95 19.69 9.01 14.38
CA GLY A 95 18.24 8.81 14.43
C GLY A 95 17.41 10.09 14.44
N TYR A 96 16.10 9.94 14.71
CA TYR A 96 15.08 10.99 14.53
C TYR A 96 14.42 11.47 15.85
N ALA A 97 15.16 11.41 16.96
CA ALA A 97 14.68 11.43 18.35
C ALA A 97 13.57 12.45 18.74
N SER A 98 13.54 13.65 18.15
CA SER A 98 12.57 14.70 18.52
C SER A 98 11.49 15.01 17.46
N GLU A 99 11.64 14.48 16.24
CA GLU A 99 10.75 14.78 15.10
C GLU A 99 10.29 13.51 14.36
N ARG A 100 10.55 12.33 14.94
CA ARG A 100 10.37 10.99 14.35
C ARG A 100 9.05 10.83 13.59
N ASP A 101 7.93 11.00 14.29
CA ASP A 101 6.60 10.74 13.73
C ASP A 101 6.20 11.84 12.74
N ALA A 102 6.57 13.09 13.01
CA ALA A 102 6.37 14.20 12.09
C ALA A 102 7.13 13.99 10.76
N ILE A 103 8.33 13.41 10.78
CA ILE A 103 9.12 13.08 9.57
C ILE A 103 8.55 11.84 8.88
N LEU A 104 8.18 10.78 9.62
CA LEU A 104 7.57 9.57 9.07
C LEU A 104 6.25 9.88 8.35
N THR A 105 5.30 10.50 9.05
CA THR A 105 3.98 10.87 8.49
C THR A 105 4.11 11.85 7.32
N LYS A 106 5.04 12.81 7.38
CA LYS A 106 5.32 13.73 6.27
C LYS A 106 5.93 13.03 5.06
N HIS A 107 6.82 12.07 5.28
CA HIS A 107 7.41 11.25 4.21
C HIS A 107 6.36 10.38 3.53
N GLU A 108 5.59 9.59 4.29
CA GLU A 108 4.55 8.74 3.74
C GLU A 108 3.49 9.55 2.99
N ASN A 109 3.00 10.66 3.57
CA ASN A 109 2.03 11.53 2.92
C ASN A 109 2.57 12.17 1.64
N ALA A 110 3.84 12.60 1.62
CA ALA A 110 4.44 13.21 0.44
C ALA A 110 4.71 12.19 -0.69
N VAL A 111 5.18 10.98 -0.37
CA VAL A 111 5.33 9.89 -1.37
C VAL A 111 3.95 9.48 -1.91
N ARG A 112 2.96 9.29 -1.05
CA ARG A 112 1.58 8.92 -1.43
C ARG A 112 0.93 9.99 -2.30
N ALA A 113 1.10 11.27 -1.94
CA ALA A 113 0.65 12.40 -2.76
C ALA A 113 1.36 12.45 -4.12
N ALA A 114 2.68 12.20 -4.18
CA ALA A 114 3.42 12.16 -5.43
C ALA A 114 2.93 11.04 -6.36
N GLN A 115 2.66 9.84 -5.83
CA GLN A 115 2.10 8.72 -6.60
C GLN A 115 0.70 9.02 -7.15
N ILE A 116 -0.19 9.60 -6.33
CA ILE A 116 -1.55 9.99 -6.77
C ILE A 116 -1.47 11.08 -7.86
N LEU A 117 -0.66 12.11 -7.65
CA LEU A 117 -0.48 13.19 -8.63
C LEU A 117 0.23 12.70 -9.90
N GLN A 118 1.11 11.70 -9.82
CA GLN A 118 1.75 11.08 -10.98
C GLN A 118 0.71 10.37 -11.87
N ALA A 119 -0.24 9.63 -11.28
CA ALA A 119 -1.33 9.03 -12.05
C ALA A 119 -2.21 10.09 -12.76
N VAL A 120 -2.46 11.23 -12.09
CA VAL A 120 -3.16 12.38 -12.70
C VAL A 120 -2.33 13.00 -13.84
N VAL A 121 -1.02 13.20 -13.66
CA VAL A 121 -0.11 13.71 -14.70
C VAL A 121 -0.05 12.77 -15.90
N ALA A 122 0.00 11.45 -15.68
CA ALA A 122 -0.04 10.46 -16.75
C ALA A 122 -1.30 10.58 -17.61
N LEU A 123 -2.48 10.62 -16.96
CA LEU A 123 -3.78 10.81 -17.63
C LEU A 123 -3.88 12.16 -18.36
N LEU A 124 -3.28 13.23 -17.82
CA LEU A 124 -3.32 14.57 -18.42
C LEU A 124 -2.31 14.77 -19.57
N THR A 125 -1.26 13.94 -19.66
CA THR A 125 -0.16 14.11 -20.63
C THR A 125 -0.68 14.15 -22.08
N ILE A 126 -1.40 13.12 -22.52
CA ILE A 126 -1.92 13.03 -23.90
C ILE A 126 -2.94 14.14 -24.24
N PRO A 127 -3.98 14.45 -23.43
CA PRO A 127 -4.93 15.50 -23.76
C PRO A 127 -4.32 16.92 -23.72
N ILE A 128 -3.41 17.23 -22.78
CA ILE A 128 -2.78 18.55 -22.70
C ILE A 128 -1.80 18.77 -23.87
N THR A 129 -0.99 17.76 -24.20
CA THR A 129 -0.09 17.82 -25.36
C THR A 129 -0.86 18.01 -26.66
N SER A 130 -1.92 17.23 -26.90
CA SER A 130 -2.74 17.37 -28.10
C SER A 130 -3.44 18.74 -28.18
N ALA A 131 -3.93 19.26 -27.04
CA ALA A 131 -4.50 20.59 -26.98
C ALA A 131 -3.48 21.65 -27.41
N ILE A 132 -2.30 21.71 -26.77
CA ILE A 132 -1.26 22.70 -27.08
C ILE A 132 -0.79 22.57 -28.54
N CYS A 133 -0.55 21.35 -29.04
CA CYS A 133 -0.24 21.09 -30.44
C CYS A 133 -1.33 21.61 -31.38
N SER A 134 -2.61 21.34 -31.11
CA SER A 134 -3.72 21.77 -31.98
C SER A 134 -3.88 23.29 -32.09
N MET A 135 -3.46 24.07 -31.09
CA MET A 135 -3.47 25.53 -31.14
C MET A 135 -2.21 26.09 -31.81
N ALA A 136 -1.05 25.49 -31.55
CA ALA A 136 0.19 25.81 -32.25
C ALA A 136 0.07 25.55 -33.77
N LEU A 137 -0.67 24.51 -34.16
CA LEU A 137 -1.01 24.23 -35.56
C LEU A 137 -1.91 25.29 -36.20
N ALA A 138 -2.92 25.80 -35.47
CA ALA A 138 -3.73 26.92 -35.93
C ALA A 138 -2.89 28.21 -36.13
N ALA A 139 -1.83 28.40 -35.32
CA ALA A 139 -0.83 29.46 -35.52
C ALA A 139 0.16 29.18 -36.66
N PHE A 140 0.47 27.91 -36.95
CA PHE A 140 1.36 27.51 -38.04
C PHE A 140 0.72 27.68 -39.42
N ILE A 141 -0.52 27.22 -39.59
CA ILE A 141 -1.25 27.25 -40.87
C ILE A 141 -1.53 28.68 -41.37
N GLN A 142 -1.46 29.69 -40.49
CA GLN A 142 -1.57 31.12 -40.85
C GLN A 142 -0.24 31.86 -41.02
N ALA A 143 0.91 31.22 -40.74
CA ALA A 143 2.22 31.84 -40.90
C ALA A 143 2.63 31.83 -42.39
N SER A 144 3.11 32.96 -42.93
CA SER A 144 3.42 33.13 -44.36
C SER A 144 4.31 32.02 -44.94
N GLY A 145 5.27 31.49 -44.16
CA GLY A 145 6.14 30.38 -44.54
C GLY A 145 5.48 29.00 -44.64
N ALA A 146 4.21 28.85 -44.25
CA ALA A 146 3.42 27.62 -44.45
C ALA A 146 2.76 27.54 -45.84
N ARG A 147 2.66 28.68 -46.56
CA ARG A 147 2.02 28.80 -47.88
C ARG A 147 2.54 27.81 -48.93
N THR A 148 3.80 27.42 -48.84
CA THR A 148 4.47 26.47 -49.75
C THR A 148 4.80 25.12 -49.09
N LYS A 149 4.31 24.86 -47.87
CA LYS A 149 4.73 23.70 -47.04
C LYS A 149 3.58 22.80 -46.58
N LEU A 150 2.32 23.16 -46.85
CA LEU A 150 1.14 22.37 -46.48
C LEU A 150 0.09 22.36 -47.60
N ASN A 151 -0.31 21.16 -48.00
CA ASN A 151 -1.41 20.93 -48.92
C ASN A 151 -2.68 20.57 -48.12
N LEU A 152 -3.86 20.66 -48.74
CA LEU A 152 -5.15 20.50 -48.07
C LEU A 152 -5.24 19.14 -47.36
N ARG A 153 -4.82 18.06 -48.02
CA ARG A 153 -4.77 16.70 -47.45
C ARG A 153 -3.91 16.58 -46.17
N GLN A 154 -2.75 17.23 -46.11
CA GLN A 154 -1.93 17.24 -44.89
C GLN A 154 -2.62 18.04 -43.77
N THR A 155 -3.33 19.10 -44.16
CA THR A 155 -4.02 20.01 -43.22
C THR A 155 -5.27 19.36 -42.61
N MET A 156 -5.98 18.52 -43.38
CA MET A 156 -7.00 17.60 -42.84
C MET A 156 -6.37 16.61 -41.84
N ALA A 157 -5.25 15.99 -42.24
CA ALA A 157 -4.31 15.24 -41.39
C ALA A 157 -4.10 15.80 -39.96
N LEU A 158 -3.81 17.10 -39.94
CA LEU A 158 -3.53 17.88 -38.74
C LEU A 158 -4.80 18.29 -37.99
N ALA A 159 -5.91 18.52 -38.69
CA ALA A 159 -7.21 18.84 -38.09
C ALA A 159 -7.86 17.63 -37.40
N ASP A 160 -7.60 16.42 -37.90
CA ASP A 160 -8.07 15.13 -37.35
C ASP A 160 -7.20 14.63 -36.16
N GLN A 161 -6.26 15.46 -35.67
CA GLN A 161 -5.28 15.11 -34.64
C GLN A 161 -4.47 13.84 -34.97
N GLY A 162 -4.05 13.72 -36.23
CA GLY A 162 -3.50 12.49 -36.80
C GLY A 162 -2.27 11.90 -36.12
N TRP A 163 -1.56 12.67 -35.28
CA TRP A 163 -0.44 12.18 -34.46
C TRP A 163 -0.87 11.16 -33.38
N ILE A 164 -2.14 11.16 -32.96
CA ILE A 164 -2.69 10.16 -32.01
C ILE A 164 -3.28 8.94 -32.73
N SER A 165 -3.69 9.08 -33.99
CA SER A 165 -4.49 8.07 -34.68
C SER A 165 -3.64 6.92 -35.24
N PRO A 166 -3.86 5.65 -34.83
CA PRO A 166 -3.18 4.48 -35.41
C PRO A 166 -3.32 4.38 -36.94
N ARG A 167 -4.41 4.91 -37.49
CA ARG A 167 -4.78 4.81 -38.92
C ARG A 167 -3.91 5.68 -39.85
N ILE A 168 -3.17 6.65 -39.32
CA ILE A 168 -2.39 7.59 -40.14
C ILE A 168 -0.94 7.14 -40.34
N TRP A 169 -0.45 6.21 -39.51
CA TRP A 169 0.88 5.58 -39.65
C TRP A 169 1.05 4.83 -40.97
N THR A 170 0.04 4.07 -41.39
CA THR A 170 0.01 3.38 -42.70
C THR A 170 -0.09 4.35 -43.89
N MET A 171 -0.34 5.64 -43.64
CA MET A 171 -0.42 6.70 -44.65
C MET A 171 0.71 7.73 -44.54
N CYS A 172 1.70 7.51 -43.67
CA CYS A 172 2.69 8.54 -43.30
C CYS A 172 3.45 9.12 -44.50
N SER A 173 3.83 8.29 -45.48
CA SER A 173 4.48 8.74 -46.73
C SER A 173 3.62 9.61 -47.66
N LYS A 174 2.30 9.71 -47.41
CA LYS A 174 1.33 10.46 -48.22
C LYS A 174 0.62 11.59 -47.45
N VAL A 175 0.94 11.75 -46.17
CA VAL A 175 0.27 12.67 -45.21
C VAL A 175 1.28 13.37 -44.28
N GLY A 176 2.52 12.88 -44.21
CA GLY A 176 3.60 13.43 -43.41
C GLY A 176 3.85 14.92 -43.65
N SER A 177 4.11 15.64 -42.56
CA SER A 177 4.51 17.05 -42.56
C SER A 177 5.30 17.35 -41.29
N LEU A 178 6.21 18.32 -41.32
CA LEU A 178 7.03 18.67 -40.15
C LEU A 178 6.22 18.91 -38.86
N PRO A 179 5.07 19.63 -38.88
CA PRO A 179 4.26 19.80 -37.68
C PRO A 179 3.61 18.50 -37.16
N LEU A 180 3.27 17.56 -38.04
CA LEU A 180 2.75 16.23 -37.66
C LEU A 180 3.81 15.41 -36.93
N TYR A 181 5.06 15.43 -37.42
CA TYR A 181 6.19 14.74 -36.79
C TYR A 181 6.57 15.34 -35.44
N ILE A 182 6.56 16.68 -35.32
CA ILE A 182 6.82 17.36 -34.04
C ILE A 182 5.72 17.04 -33.02
N ALA A 183 4.44 17.11 -33.42
CA ALA A 183 3.32 16.77 -32.54
C ALA A 183 3.39 15.31 -32.08
N PHE A 184 3.64 14.36 -32.99
CA PHE A 184 3.82 12.96 -32.63
C PHE A 184 5.01 12.74 -31.70
N GLY A 185 6.21 13.22 -32.08
CA GLY A 185 7.42 13.03 -31.29
C GLY A 185 7.26 13.56 -29.86
N LEU A 186 6.60 14.71 -29.70
CA LEU A 186 6.30 15.26 -28.38
C LEU A 186 5.31 14.39 -27.59
N THR A 187 4.24 13.88 -28.22
CA THR A 187 3.32 12.92 -27.56
C THR A 187 3.99 11.60 -27.22
N LEU A 188 4.91 11.10 -28.06
CA LEU A 188 5.64 9.86 -27.85
C LEU A 188 6.63 9.99 -26.69
N VAL A 189 7.44 11.06 -26.65
CA VAL A 189 8.35 11.34 -25.53
C VAL A 189 7.58 11.46 -24.22
N GLY A 190 6.39 12.10 -24.24
CA GLY A 190 5.51 12.17 -23.08
C GLY A 190 4.98 10.80 -22.64
N ALA A 191 4.45 10.00 -23.57
CA ALA A 191 3.91 8.67 -23.25
C ALA A 191 5.01 7.69 -22.76
N VAL A 192 6.16 7.67 -23.43
CA VAL A 192 7.33 6.86 -23.05
C VAL A 192 7.82 7.27 -21.66
N PHE A 193 7.89 8.57 -21.34
CA PHE A 193 8.24 9.03 -20.00
C PHE A 193 7.30 8.47 -18.92
N GLN A 194 5.98 8.55 -19.13
CA GLN A 194 5.00 8.03 -18.16
C GLN A 194 5.14 6.50 -17.96
N ILE A 195 5.44 5.75 -19.02
CA ILE A 195 5.71 4.30 -18.93
C ILE A 195 7.01 4.04 -18.15
N LEU A 196 8.10 4.73 -18.49
CA LEU A 196 9.40 4.59 -17.83
C LEU A 196 9.32 4.91 -16.33
N GLN A 197 8.57 5.95 -15.94
CA GLN A 197 8.37 6.24 -14.52
C GLN A 197 7.68 5.09 -13.77
N GLN A 198 6.69 4.41 -14.37
CA GLN A 198 6.02 3.27 -13.73
C GLN A 198 6.96 2.07 -13.57
N THR A 199 7.96 1.89 -14.44
CA THR A 199 8.97 0.83 -14.31
C THR A 199 10.12 1.18 -13.35
N PHE A 200 10.50 2.45 -13.24
CA PHE A 200 11.65 2.88 -12.41
C PHE A 200 11.32 3.04 -10.92
N ILE A 201 10.04 3.19 -10.54
CA ILE A 201 9.65 3.44 -9.14
C ILE A 201 9.33 2.13 -8.45
N GLN A 202 10.35 1.50 -7.86
CA GLN A 202 10.15 0.35 -6.97
C GLN A 202 9.99 0.83 -5.52
N VAL A 203 9.08 0.20 -4.75
CA VAL A 203 8.93 0.49 -3.31
C VAL A 203 9.60 -0.60 -2.52
N THR A 204 10.59 -0.21 -1.70
CA THR A 204 11.38 -1.10 -0.84
C THR A 204 11.20 -0.69 0.62
N THR A 205 11.20 -1.64 1.54
CA THR A 205 11.27 -1.36 2.97
C THR A 205 12.73 -1.33 3.41
N VAL A 206 13.11 -0.27 4.13
CA VAL A 206 14.43 -0.14 4.76
C VAL A 206 14.22 0.01 6.25
N GLN A 207 15.01 -0.73 7.04
CA GLN A 207 15.10 -0.55 8.48
C GLN A 207 16.04 0.63 8.77
N ILE A 208 15.60 1.59 9.59
CA ILE A 208 16.42 2.73 10.03
C ILE A 208 16.59 2.73 11.55
N ALA A 209 17.83 2.99 12.01
CA ALA A 209 18.17 3.13 13.41
C ALA A 209 17.51 4.39 14.02
N THR A 210 17.00 4.29 15.25
CA THR A 210 16.46 5.47 15.97
C THR A 210 16.84 5.46 17.45
N LYS A 211 17.08 6.66 18.00
CA LYS A 211 17.54 6.83 19.39
C LYS A 211 16.56 6.25 20.43
N ASP A 212 15.29 6.15 20.07
CA ASP A 212 14.19 5.73 20.94
C ASP A 212 13.86 4.24 20.78
N THR A 213 14.38 3.58 19.74
CA THR A 213 14.37 2.11 19.58
C THR A 213 15.63 1.45 20.12
N PHE A 214 16.74 2.19 20.26
CA PHE A 214 17.94 1.73 20.97
C PHE A 214 17.67 1.41 22.45
N TYR A 215 18.01 0.19 22.88
CA TYR A 215 18.13 -0.18 24.29
C TYR A 215 19.38 -1.06 24.52
N ASN A 216 19.93 -0.98 25.74
CA ASN A 216 20.95 -1.95 26.16
C ASN A 216 20.25 -3.24 26.60
N THR A 217 20.72 -4.37 26.11
CA THR A 217 20.38 -5.69 26.63
C THR A 217 21.32 -6.10 27.77
N ASP A 218 21.05 -7.26 28.34
CA ASP A 218 21.76 -7.82 29.48
C ASP A 218 23.28 -7.98 29.25
N HIS A 219 24.02 -8.10 30.34
CA HIS A 219 25.49 -8.17 30.31
C HIS A 219 26.01 -9.56 29.91
N VAL A 220 26.89 -9.61 28.91
CA VAL A 220 27.49 -10.83 28.34
C VAL A 220 28.94 -10.99 28.87
N PRO A 221 29.46 -12.20 29.18
CA PRO A 221 30.78 -12.36 29.78
C PRO A 221 31.94 -11.84 28.92
N ASP A 222 33.00 -11.33 29.56
CA ASP A 222 34.29 -11.01 28.93
C ASP A 222 35.32 -12.11 29.21
N LEU A 223 35.80 -12.83 28.19
CA LEU A 223 36.61 -14.04 28.41
C LEU A 223 37.94 -13.76 29.16
N PRO A 224 38.75 -12.74 28.82
CA PRO A 224 39.96 -12.46 29.57
C PRO A 224 39.70 -11.98 31.00
N ALA A 225 38.64 -11.19 31.23
CA ALA A 225 38.27 -10.79 32.58
C ALA A 225 37.79 -11.98 33.43
N LEU A 226 37.02 -12.90 32.82
CA LEU A 226 36.52 -14.11 33.46
C LEU A 226 37.67 -15.06 33.85
N ILE A 227 38.57 -15.37 32.91
CA ILE A 227 39.71 -16.30 33.14
C ILE A 227 40.71 -15.72 34.16
N ASN A 228 40.97 -14.40 34.14
CA ASN A 228 41.78 -13.73 35.16
C ASN A 228 41.02 -13.48 36.48
N GLY A 229 39.76 -13.89 36.59
CA GLY A 229 38.92 -13.67 37.76
C GLY A 229 39.26 -14.65 38.89
N SER A 230 39.98 -14.18 39.92
CA SER A 230 40.31 -14.99 41.09
C SER A 230 39.04 -15.49 41.80
N THR A 231 38.71 -16.76 41.59
CA THR A 231 37.63 -17.46 42.29
C THR A 231 38.16 -18.10 43.57
N SER A 232 37.34 -18.12 44.63
CA SER A 232 37.67 -18.78 45.89
C SER A 232 37.60 -20.31 45.73
N ASN A 233 38.49 -21.04 46.41
CA ASN A 233 38.84 -22.46 46.22
C ASN A 233 37.70 -23.51 46.09
N SER A 234 36.44 -23.16 46.37
CA SER A 234 35.29 -23.99 46.03
C SER A 234 34.91 -23.80 44.56
N ASN A 235 35.16 -24.79 43.70
CA ASN A 235 34.72 -24.75 42.29
C ASN A 235 33.23 -25.17 42.17
N PRO A 236 32.27 -24.25 41.94
CA PRO A 236 30.85 -24.58 41.93
C PRO A 236 30.38 -25.20 40.61
N LEU A 237 31.25 -25.27 39.58
CA LEU A 237 30.94 -25.80 38.26
C LEU A 237 30.57 -27.28 38.35
N VAL A 238 31.45 -28.10 38.91
CA VAL A 238 31.27 -29.56 38.99
C VAL A 238 30.02 -29.92 39.81
N VAL A 239 29.79 -29.19 40.91
CA VAL A 239 28.64 -29.42 41.80
C VAL A 239 27.30 -29.06 41.13
N ARG A 240 27.23 -27.93 40.40
CA ARG A 240 26.03 -27.60 39.61
C ARG A 240 25.83 -28.55 38.44
N LEU A 241 26.90 -28.87 37.72
CA LEU A 241 26.87 -29.77 36.57
C LEU A 241 26.29 -31.14 36.96
N ARG A 242 26.70 -31.73 38.10
CA ARG A 242 26.08 -32.97 38.63
C ARG A 242 24.56 -32.87 38.76
N SER A 243 24.07 -31.82 39.44
CA SER A 243 22.63 -31.61 39.63
C SER A 243 21.87 -31.39 38.32
N ILE A 244 22.53 -30.89 37.28
CA ILE A 244 21.94 -30.68 35.95
C ILE A 244 21.94 -31.98 35.14
N LEU A 245 23.02 -32.77 35.20
CA LEU A 245 23.10 -34.10 34.54
C LEU A 245 22.07 -35.09 35.11
N GLU A 246 21.74 -34.99 36.40
CA GLU A 246 20.70 -35.80 37.08
C GLU A 246 19.25 -35.29 36.87
N SER A 247 19.05 -34.09 36.31
CA SER A 247 17.71 -33.47 36.16
C SER A 247 17.31 -33.08 34.73
N THR A 248 18.23 -33.14 33.77
CA THR A 248 17.95 -32.84 32.36
C THR A 248 17.08 -33.91 31.72
N LYS A 249 16.11 -33.49 30.89
CA LYS A 249 15.20 -34.38 30.14
C LYS A 249 15.29 -34.17 28.64
N GLU A 250 14.87 -35.18 27.89
CA GLU A 250 14.77 -35.19 26.43
C GLU A 250 13.89 -34.06 25.87
N ASP A 251 12.71 -33.86 26.48
CA ASP A 251 11.70 -32.87 26.10
C ASP A 251 12.04 -31.42 26.51
N GLN A 252 13.15 -31.22 27.24
CA GLN A 252 13.49 -29.95 27.83
C GLN A 252 13.96 -28.94 26.77
N TYR A 253 13.26 -27.82 26.67
CA TYR A 253 13.60 -26.73 25.75
C TYR A 253 14.76 -25.86 26.25
N GLU A 254 15.80 -25.74 25.43
CA GLU A 254 17.01 -24.94 25.64
C GLU A 254 17.03 -23.70 24.72
N PRO A 255 16.63 -22.51 25.22
CA PRO A 255 16.61 -21.28 24.41
C PRO A 255 18.01 -20.76 24.05
N PHE A 256 19.07 -21.25 24.69
CA PHE A 256 20.46 -20.83 24.45
C PHE A 256 21.23 -21.76 23.49
N LEU A 257 20.57 -22.75 22.88
CA LEU A 257 21.14 -23.63 21.85
C LEU A 257 21.18 -22.92 20.50
N TRP A 258 22.37 -22.58 20.02
CA TRP A 258 22.55 -22.04 18.67
C TRP A 258 22.97 -23.11 17.67
N VAL A 259 22.46 -23.00 16.45
CA VAL A 259 22.63 -23.99 15.38
C VAL A 259 23.06 -23.28 14.09
N LYS A 260 24.06 -23.82 13.39
CA LYS A 260 24.45 -23.32 12.06
C LYS A 260 23.29 -23.44 11.06
N GLN A 261 22.77 -22.30 10.62
CA GLN A 261 21.59 -22.24 9.75
C GLN A 261 21.90 -22.73 8.31
N GLN A 262 21.71 -24.02 8.06
CA GLN A 262 21.69 -24.59 6.71
C GLN A 262 20.50 -24.04 5.90
N ALA A 263 20.68 -23.89 4.59
CA ALA A 263 19.80 -23.08 3.75
C ALA A 263 18.41 -23.67 3.44
N ASP A 264 18.25 -25.00 3.51
CA ASP A 264 17.11 -25.71 2.89
C ASP A 264 16.18 -26.48 3.84
N ARG A 265 16.40 -26.48 5.17
CA ARG A 265 15.48 -27.15 6.11
C ARG A 265 14.41 -26.18 6.64
N ILE A 266 13.22 -26.29 6.04
CA ILE A 266 12.00 -25.53 6.34
C ILE A 266 11.33 -26.08 7.61
N TYR A 267 10.97 -25.18 8.54
CA TYR A 267 10.06 -25.34 9.70
C TYR A 267 9.94 -26.72 10.37
N HIS A 268 10.55 -26.85 11.56
CA HIS A 268 9.94 -27.54 12.71
C HIS A 268 10.32 -26.79 14.01
N ASP A 269 9.52 -26.98 15.07
CA ASP A 269 9.59 -26.23 16.34
C ASP A 269 10.79 -26.61 17.24
N TYR A 270 11.47 -27.71 16.93
CA TYR A 270 12.51 -28.36 17.74
C TYR A 270 13.85 -27.62 17.83
N ARG A 271 13.88 -26.28 17.70
CA ARG A 271 15.14 -25.50 17.74
C ARG A 271 15.84 -25.42 19.10
N GLY A 272 15.33 -26.13 20.11
CA GLY A 272 15.90 -26.18 21.45
C GLY A 272 15.73 -27.53 22.18
N SER A 273 15.26 -28.61 21.54
CA SER A 273 15.25 -29.92 22.22
C SER A 273 16.67 -30.48 22.28
N PHE A 274 17.00 -31.22 23.35
CA PHE A 274 18.31 -31.86 23.47
C PHE A 274 18.54 -32.98 22.43
N GLU A 275 17.47 -33.53 21.87
CA GLU A 275 17.43 -34.39 20.67
C GLU A 275 18.26 -33.81 19.49
N LEU A 276 18.29 -32.48 19.32
CA LEU A 276 19.05 -31.83 18.25
C LEU A 276 20.57 -31.79 18.51
N ILE A 277 20.99 -32.09 19.74
CA ILE A 277 22.40 -32.16 20.18
C ILE A 277 22.92 -33.60 20.06
N SER A 278 22.05 -34.62 20.16
CA SER A 278 22.40 -36.01 19.90
C SER A 278 22.46 -36.35 18.40
N ASP A 279 21.63 -35.75 17.53
CA ASP A 279 21.77 -35.88 16.06
C ASP A 279 23.10 -35.27 15.58
N SER A 280 24.13 -36.13 15.55
CA SER A 280 25.54 -35.74 15.61
C SER A 280 26.15 -35.14 14.33
N GLY A 281 25.30 -34.59 13.46
CA GLY A 281 25.68 -33.83 12.25
C GLY A 281 25.55 -32.30 12.37
N SER A 282 25.11 -31.78 13.52
CA SER A 282 24.81 -30.35 13.71
C SER A 282 26.02 -29.55 14.26
N ASP A 283 26.36 -28.43 13.61
CA ASP A 283 27.36 -27.47 14.09
C ASP A 283 26.70 -26.52 15.10
N VAL A 284 26.63 -26.97 16.35
CA VAL A 284 25.95 -26.33 17.48
C VAL A 284 26.90 -25.69 18.47
N TRP A 285 26.47 -24.61 19.12
CA TRP A 285 27.24 -23.92 20.15
C TRP A 285 26.36 -23.33 21.26
N PHE A 286 26.96 -23.14 22.43
CA PHE A 286 26.36 -22.36 23.52
C PHE A 286 26.91 -20.92 23.50
N THR A 287 26.04 -19.97 23.81
CA THR A 287 26.36 -18.57 24.14
C THR A 287 25.27 -18.07 25.09
N PRO A 288 25.57 -17.19 26.07
CA PRO A 288 24.57 -16.68 27.04
C PRO A 288 23.60 -15.63 26.44
N LEU A 289 23.15 -15.85 25.21
CA LEU A 289 22.13 -15.08 24.48
C LEU A 289 21.20 -16.07 23.77
N VAL A 290 19.91 -15.77 23.72
CA VAL A 290 18.89 -16.66 23.11
C VAL A 290 19.11 -16.86 21.60
N SER A 291 18.70 -18.01 21.05
CA SER A 291 19.08 -18.44 19.70
C SER A 291 18.43 -17.67 18.53
N ASP A 292 17.46 -16.80 18.82
CA ASP A 292 16.85 -15.83 17.92
C ASP A 292 17.41 -14.40 18.07
N PHE A 293 18.37 -14.18 18.97
CA PHE A 293 18.88 -12.85 19.33
C PHE A 293 19.51 -12.12 18.14
N ASN A 294 19.04 -10.89 17.89
CA ASN A 294 19.49 -10.04 16.80
C ASN A 294 19.65 -8.59 17.28
N THR A 295 20.80 -7.99 16.98
CA THR A 295 21.14 -6.60 17.36
C THR A 295 20.43 -5.55 16.50
N GLY A 296 19.78 -5.98 15.42
CA GLY A 296 18.95 -5.15 14.54
C GLY A 296 19.78 -4.23 13.65
N VAL A 297 19.38 -2.96 13.58
CA VAL A 297 20.02 -1.91 12.75
C VAL A 297 21.21 -1.25 13.46
N TYR A 298 21.68 -1.83 14.59
CA TYR A 298 22.77 -1.25 15.35
C TYR A 298 24.03 -1.04 14.48
N ASP A 299 24.72 0.06 14.72
CA ASP A 299 25.58 0.66 13.70
C ASP A 299 26.98 0.04 13.63
N GLU A 300 27.35 -0.78 14.61
CA GLU A 300 28.65 -1.44 14.74
C GLU A 300 28.44 -2.95 14.99
N PRO A 301 29.27 -3.83 14.39
CA PRO A 301 29.17 -5.26 14.62
C PRO A 301 29.50 -5.55 16.09
N GLN A 302 28.68 -6.39 16.72
CA GLN A 302 28.82 -6.74 18.13
C GLN A 302 29.14 -8.22 18.27
N TYR A 303 29.89 -8.54 19.31
CA TYR A 303 30.53 -9.83 19.47
C TYR A 303 30.18 -10.45 20.82
N ALA A 304 29.76 -11.71 20.80
CA ALA A 304 29.53 -12.52 21.99
C ALA A 304 30.51 -13.69 22.05
N PRO A 305 30.90 -14.16 23.25
CA PRO A 305 31.66 -15.39 23.38
C PRO A 305 30.73 -16.58 23.11
N ARG A 306 31.25 -17.57 22.39
CA ARG A 306 30.62 -18.87 22.23
C ARG A 306 31.60 -19.99 22.55
N ILE A 307 31.06 -21.13 22.95
CA ILE A 307 31.81 -22.36 23.13
C ILE A 307 31.07 -23.52 22.46
N ASN A 308 31.81 -24.37 21.75
CA ASN A 308 31.30 -25.61 21.15
C ASN A 308 32.27 -26.75 21.43
N THR A 309 31.74 -27.94 21.75
CA THR A 309 32.54 -29.12 22.10
C THR A 309 32.03 -30.31 21.30
N THR A 310 32.91 -30.94 20.52
CA THR A 310 32.59 -32.17 19.76
C THR A 310 33.21 -33.38 20.46
N ILE A 311 32.41 -34.40 20.73
CA ILE A 311 32.87 -35.66 21.33
C ILE A 311 33.06 -36.75 20.28
N THR A 312 34.17 -37.48 20.39
CA THR A 312 34.33 -38.80 19.80
C THR A 312 34.52 -39.83 20.91
N TYR A 313 33.66 -40.85 20.91
CA TYR A 313 33.79 -42.06 21.72
C TYR A 313 34.28 -43.18 20.80
N ALA A 314 35.26 -43.97 21.24
CA ALA A 314 35.78 -45.12 20.50
C ALA A 314 36.35 -46.16 21.46
N ASN A 315 36.24 -47.45 21.12
CA ASN A 315 37.02 -48.49 21.80
C ASN A 315 38.54 -48.34 21.54
N MET A 316 39.34 -48.92 22.43
CA MET A 316 40.79 -49.10 22.27
C MET A 316 41.20 -50.49 22.78
N THR A 317 42.44 -50.89 22.51
CA THR A 317 43.04 -52.10 23.07
C THR A 317 43.73 -51.81 24.42
N ALA A 318 43.89 -52.84 25.26
CA ALA A 318 44.60 -52.73 26.54
C ALA A 318 46.06 -52.21 26.40
N ALA A 319 46.67 -52.35 25.22
CA ALA A 319 48.01 -51.85 24.91
C ALA A 319 48.07 -50.34 24.62
N GLU A 320 46.92 -49.69 24.43
CA GLU A 320 46.78 -48.25 24.18
C GLU A 320 46.41 -47.46 25.44
N TRP A 321 46.23 -48.14 26.58
CA TRP A 321 46.00 -47.51 27.87
C TRP A 321 47.22 -46.65 28.30
N PRO A 322 47.04 -45.39 28.74
CA PRO A 322 48.17 -44.54 29.08
C PRO A 322 48.92 -45.07 30.32
N SER A 323 50.22 -45.32 30.17
CA SER A 323 51.14 -45.59 31.31
C SER A 323 51.18 -44.47 32.36
N GLU A 324 50.59 -43.32 32.04
CA GLU A 324 50.43 -42.16 32.91
C GLU A 324 49.27 -42.30 33.91
N CYS A 325 48.28 -43.16 33.63
CA CYS A 325 47.08 -43.39 34.43
C CYS A 325 47.35 -44.32 35.62
N VAL A 326 47.90 -43.75 36.70
CA VAL A 326 48.25 -44.45 37.94
C VAL A 326 47.64 -43.70 39.13
N ARG A 327 47.17 -44.45 40.14
CA ARG A 327 46.62 -43.93 41.41
C ARG A 327 47.61 -42.98 42.11
N ASP A 328 47.08 -42.02 42.88
CA ASP A 328 47.82 -41.07 43.73
C ASP A 328 48.85 -40.13 43.05
N ARG A 329 48.91 -40.11 41.71
CA ARG A 329 49.81 -39.20 40.98
C ARG A 329 49.29 -37.76 40.97
N GLU A 330 50.14 -36.81 41.36
CA GLU A 330 49.82 -35.39 41.39
C GLU A 330 49.41 -34.84 40.01
N GLY A 331 48.42 -33.94 40.00
CA GLY A 331 47.97 -33.18 38.83
C GLY A 331 46.93 -33.88 37.95
N LEU A 332 46.93 -35.21 37.82
CA LEU A 332 45.97 -35.94 36.97
C LEU A 332 44.67 -36.30 37.71
N PHE A 333 43.60 -36.62 36.98
CA PHE A 333 42.41 -37.24 37.58
C PHE A 333 42.43 -38.76 37.38
N PHE A 334 42.19 -39.50 38.46
CA PHE A 334 42.04 -40.95 38.47
C PHE A 334 40.93 -41.31 39.47
N ALA A 335 40.03 -42.22 39.08
CA ALA A 335 39.02 -42.81 39.96
C ALA A 335 38.83 -44.29 39.61
N GLU A 336 38.56 -45.10 40.61
CA GLU A 336 38.53 -46.57 40.53
C GLU A 336 37.47 -47.12 41.50
N TYR A 337 36.55 -47.89 40.94
CA TYR A 337 35.37 -48.42 41.63
C TYR A 337 35.25 -49.92 41.39
N HIS A 338 35.18 -50.68 42.49
CA HIS A 338 35.02 -52.13 42.48
C HIS A 338 33.62 -52.51 43.00
N GLY A 339 32.73 -52.93 42.11
CA GLY A 339 31.38 -53.36 42.45
C GLY A 339 31.34 -54.83 42.89
N ARG A 340 31.89 -55.15 44.07
CA ARG A 340 31.85 -56.49 44.67
C ARG A 340 30.50 -56.77 45.33
N SER A 341 29.90 -57.92 45.06
CA SER A 341 28.69 -58.38 45.75
C SER A 341 28.97 -59.67 46.51
N ASP A 342 29.01 -59.60 47.84
CA ASP A 342 29.23 -60.74 48.74
C ASP A 342 27.93 -61.53 49.04
N TYR A 343 26.94 -61.49 48.13
CA TYR A 343 25.69 -62.25 48.28
C TYR A 343 25.93 -63.77 48.11
N GLN A 344 26.18 -64.45 49.23
CA GLN A 344 26.04 -65.91 49.30
C GLN A 344 24.56 -66.28 49.44
N ASP A 345 23.96 -66.80 48.37
CA ASP A 345 22.70 -67.53 48.50
C ASP A 345 22.93 -68.80 49.32
N THR A 346 22.20 -68.98 50.41
CA THR A 346 22.37 -70.13 51.31
C THR A 346 21.59 -71.36 50.88
N ASP A 347 20.74 -71.27 49.85
CA ASP A 347 19.84 -72.37 49.43
C ASP A 347 20.25 -73.01 48.09
N TYR A 348 21.22 -72.44 47.35
CA TYR A 348 21.77 -73.00 46.10
C TYR A 348 23.30 -72.87 45.99
N ASP A 349 23.96 -74.00 45.68
CA ASP A 349 25.43 -74.11 45.51
C ASP A 349 25.89 -73.54 44.15
N TYR A 350 25.77 -72.21 43.98
CA TYR A 350 26.23 -71.50 42.79
C TYR A 350 26.67 -70.05 43.13
N SER A 351 27.91 -69.89 43.60
CA SER A 351 28.49 -68.60 43.96
C SER A 351 28.92 -67.79 42.72
N SER A 352 27.96 -67.20 42.01
CA SER A 352 28.22 -66.27 40.91
C SER A 352 28.63 -64.88 41.44
N TYR A 353 29.93 -64.68 41.64
CA TYR A 353 30.51 -63.36 41.85
C TYR A 353 30.29 -62.47 40.62
N TYR A 354 29.71 -61.27 40.82
CA TYR A 354 29.40 -60.30 39.77
C TYR A 354 30.24 -59.02 39.89
N ASP A 355 31.55 -59.20 40.09
CA ASP A 355 32.52 -58.10 40.23
C ASP A 355 32.47 -57.19 38.99
N THR A 356 32.06 -55.94 39.19
CA THR A 356 31.92 -54.94 38.13
C THR A 356 32.91 -53.81 38.37
N ASP A 357 33.96 -53.74 37.55
CA ASP A 357 35.04 -52.76 37.70
C ASP A 357 34.88 -51.58 36.74
N LEU A 358 35.12 -50.38 37.26
CA LEU A 358 35.27 -49.16 36.47
C LEU A 358 36.52 -48.40 36.90
N THR A 359 37.44 -48.18 35.97
CA THR A 359 38.55 -47.22 36.11
C THR A 359 38.35 -46.04 35.16
N ALA A 360 38.42 -44.81 35.67
CA ALA A 360 38.34 -43.57 34.90
C ALA A 360 39.60 -42.73 35.11
N CYS A 361 40.22 -42.26 34.02
CA CYS A 361 41.46 -41.48 34.07
C CYS A 361 41.46 -40.31 33.07
N MET A 362 41.96 -39.15 33.49
CA MET A 362 42.34 -38.04 32.62
C MET A 362 43.81 -37.68 32.90
N PRO A 363 44.74 -37.89 31.94
CA PRO A 363 46.16 -37.59 32.15
C PRO A 363 46.49 -36.09 32.10
N THR A 364 45.54 -35.23 31.74
CA THR A 364 45.68 -33.77 31.71
C THR A 364 45.73 -33.17 33.12
N ASN A 365 46.56 -32.15 33.34
CA ASN A 365 46.66 -31.44 34.62
C ASN A 365 45.34 -30.73 34.97
N ILE A 366 44.63 -31.21 35.99
CA ILE A 366 43.34 -30.65 36.44
C ILE A 366 43.49 -29.47 37.42
N SER A 367 44.71 -29.17 37.87
CA SER A 367 44.98 -28.08 38.82
C SER A 367 45.17 -26.71 38.14
N GLU A 368 45.39 -26.69 36.83
CA GLU A 368 45.55 -25.48 36.02
C GLU A 368 44.38 -25.32 35.03
N THR A 369 44.18 -24.10 34.52
CA THR A 369 43.20 -23.88 33.43
C THR A 369 43.83 -24.17 32.07
N PRO A 370 43.16 -24.89 31.16
CA PRO A 370 43.63 -25.06 29.80
C PRO A 370 43.40 -23.80 28.92
N TRP A 371 42.74 -22.77 29.46
CA TRP A 371 42.35 -21.56 28.72
C TRP A 371 43.26 -20.37 29.03
N GLN A 372 43.59 -19.60 28.00
CA GLN A 372 44.34 -18.36 28.09
C GLN A 372 43.39 -17.15 28.14
N ALA A 373 43.78 -16.10 28.86
CA ALA A 373 43.01 -14.86 28.94
C ALA A 373 43.16 -13.99 27.67
N THR A 374 42.62 -14.46 26.54
CA THR A 374 42.68 -13.79 25.23
C THR A 374 41.30 -13.67 24.57
N TYR A 375 41.16 -12.69 23.65
CA TYR A 375 39.98 -12.50 22.80
C TYR A 375 39.99 -13.39 21.55
N ASN A 376 41.17 -13.88 21.15
CA ASN A 376 41.32 -14.77 20.01
C ASN A 376 40.64 -16.12 20.26
N ARG A 377 40.40 -16.86 19.18
CA ARG A 377 39.96 -18.25 19.24
C ARG A 377 40.97 -19.11 19.99
N GLN A 378 40.46 -20.06 20.77
CA GLN A 378 41.21 -21.07 21.48
C GLN A 378 40.57 -22.42 21.20
N ASP A 379 41.36 -23.38 20.72
CA ASP A 379 40.92 -24.76 20.53
C ASP A 379 41.73 -25.64 21.49
N ILE A 380 41.05 -26.36 22.38
CA ILE A 380 41.67 -27.35 23.28
C ILE A 380 41.23 -28.77 22.90
N THR A 381 42.01 -29.77 23.30
CA THR A 381 41.64 -31.18 23.23
C THR A 381 41.82 -31.80 24.60
N GLU A 382 40.78 -32.46 25.09
CA GLU A 382 40.77 -33.16 26.38
C GLU A 382 40.53 -34.65 26.13
N GLU A 383 41.13 -35.51 26.96
CA GLU A 383 41.03 -36.96 26.81
C GLU A 383 40.68 -37.62 28.15
N LEU A 384 39.65 -38.47 28.13
CA LEU A 384 39.21 -39.31 29.22
C LEU A 384 39.29 -40.77 28.77
N TYR A 385 39.92 -41.60 29.60
CA TYR A 385 40.15 -43.01 29.40
C TYR A 385 39.28 -43.79 30.39
N LEU A 386 38.45 -44.70 29.88
CA LEU A 386 37.58 -45.57 30.67
C LEU A 386 37.99 -47.03 30.47
N ASN A 387 38.08 -47.79 31.56
CA ASN A 387 38.21 -49.24 31.59
C ASN A 387 36.97 -49.80 32.28
N VAL A 388 36.21 -50.67 31.60
CA VAL A 388 34.91 -51.18 32.05
C VAL A 388 34.90 -52.71 31.98
N SER A 389 34.63 -53.37 33.10
CA SER A 389 34.53 -54.83 33.21
C SER A 389 33.12 -55.23 33.69
N VAL A 390 32.43 -56.09 32.92
CA VAL A 390 31.05 -56.54 33.22
C VAL A 390 30.91 -58.05 32.95
N PRO A 391 30.99 -58.92 33.98
CA PRO A 391 31.20 -60.36 33.80
C PRO A 391 30.01 -61.12 33.19
N TYR A 392 28.80 -60.53 33.15
CA TYR A 392 27.64 -61.15 32.49
C TYR A 392 27.51 -60.75 31.00
N ARG A 393 28.37 -59.87 30.48
CA ARG A 393 28.30 -59.36 29.09
C ARG A 393 29.62 -59.48 28.32
N MET A 394 30.77 -59.56 29.00
CA MET A 394 32.10 -59.64 28.38
C MET A 394 33.05 -60.59 29.14
N ASP A 395 33.80 -61.42 28.42
CA ASP A 395 34.89 -62.25 28.99
C ASP A 395 36.19 -61.44 29.28
N THR A 396 36.27 -60.18 28.83
CA THR A 396 37.48 -59.34 28.92
C THR A 396 37.13 -57.87 29.19
N PRO A 397 37.97 -57.13 29.96
CA PRO A 397 37.77 -55.70 30.19
C PRO A 397 37.80 -54.91 28.87
N SER A 398 36.86 -53.97 28.74
CA SER A 398 36.68 -53.12 27.57
C SER A 398 37.21 -51.71 27.85
N TYR A 399 38.08 -51.21 26.97
CA TYR A 399 38.74 -49.92 27.11
C TYR A 399 38.16 -48.92 26.10
N TYR A 400 37.85 -47.71 26.54
CA TYR A 400 37.23 -46.67 25.72
C TYR A 400 37.94 -45.33 25.86
N LYS A 401 38.14 -44.64 24.73
CA LYS A 401 38.69 -43.28 24.67
C LYS A 401 37.58 -42.29 24.36
N VAL A 402 37.33 -41.40 25.29
CA VAL A 402 36.52 -40.19 25.07
C VAL A 402 37.49 -39.06 24.73
N THR A 403 37.38 -38.50 23.54
CA THR A 403 38.13 -37.29 23.15
C THR A 403 37.16 -36.15 22.92
N ALA A 404 37.35 -35.05 23.62
CA ALA A 404 36.63 -33.81 23.40
C ALA A 404 37.53 -32.81 22.67
N LYS A 405 36.97 -32.13 21.67
CA LYS A 405 37.60 -30.95 21.05
C LYS A 405 36.70 -29.76 21.32
N SER A 406 37.21 -28.79 22.08
CA SER A 406 36.44 -27.62 22.52
C SER A 406 37.02 -26.35 21.91
N SER A 407 36.18 -25.62 21.18
CA SER A 407 36.51 -24.32 20.60
C SER A 407 35.81 -23.21 21.39
N LEU A 408 36.57 -22.25 21.88
CA LEU A 408 36.12 -21.06 22.62
C LEU A 408 36.58 -19.80 21.88
N GLY A 409 35.74 -18.77 21.85
CA GLY A 409 36.12 -17.45 21.32
C GLY A 409 34.91 -16.60 20.95
N TYR A 410 35.14 -15.50 20.25
CA TYR A 410 34.08 -14.55 19.87
C TYR A 410 33.50 -14.83 18.47
N PHE A 411 32.21 -14.60 18.29
CA PHE A 411 31.53 -14.59 16.99
C PHE A 411 30.72 -13.31 16.79
N GLU A 412 30.46 -12.93 15.53
CA GLU A 412 29.63 -11.76 15.22
C GLU A 412 28.15 -12.08 15.39
N LEU A 413 27.44 -11.25 16.16
CA LEU A 413 25.99 -11.38 16.38
C LEU A 413 25.19 -11.05 15.12
N PRO A 414 24.00 -11.64 14.92
CA PRO A 414 23.10 -11.23 13.85
C PRO A 414 22.80 -9.73 13.90
N CYS A 415 22.85 -9.07 12.74
CA CYS A 415 22.47 -7.69 12.54
C CYS A 415 21.94 -7.45 11.11
N ALA A 416 21.29 -6.33 10.87
CA ALA A 416 20.78 -5.95 9.55
C ALA A 416 21.89 -5.81 8.49
N LYS A 417 23.15 -5.59 8.90
CA LYS A 417 24.31 -5.42 8.00
C LYS A 417 24.91 -6.74 7.53
N ASN A 418 24.86 -7.80 8.35
CA ASN A 418 25.27 -9.17 7.98
C ASN A 418 24.12 -10.04 7.45
N GLY A 419 22.97 -9.44 7.16
CA GLY A 419 21.79 -10.13 6.61
C GLY A 419 21.00 -10.91 7.66
N ASN A 420 21.08 -10.50 8.94
CA ASN A 420 20.47 -11.16 10.09
C ASN A 420 21.00 -12.59 10.31
N ARG A 421 22.32 -12.78 10.23
CA ARG A 421 22.97 -14.10 10.38
C ARG A 421 24.17 -14.01 11.33
N ALA A 422 24.35 -15.04 12.15
CA ALA A 422 25.54 -15.15 12.98
C ALA A 422 26.79 -15.33 12.11
N GLY A 423 27.87 -14.63 12.47
CA GLY A 423 29.18 -14.82 11.88
C GLY A 423 29.84 -16.13 12.32
N PRO A 424 30.95 -16.53 11.67
CA PRO A 424 31.80 -17.62 12.15
C PRO A 424 32.48 -17.24 13.47
N LEU A 425 33.09 -18.25 14.11
CA LEU A 425 34.07 -18.03 15.18
C LEU A 425 35.27 -17.25 14.61
N LEU A 426 35.72 -16.22 15.33
CA LEU A 426 36.78 -15.31 14.87
C LEU A 426 38.15 -15.79 15.36
N ASP A 427 39.02 -16.21 14.43
CA ASP A 427 40.35 -16.72 14.78
C ASP A 427 41.21 -15.65 15.50
N ASN A 428 41.20 -14.41 14.98
CA ASN A 428 41.76 -13.23 15.64
C ASN A 428 40.64 -12.23 15.97
N CYS A 429 40.59 -11.74 17.21
CA CYS A 429 39.59 -10.77 17.64
C CYS A 429 40.24 -9.66 18.48
N SER A 430 40.11 -8.41 18.06
CA SER A 430 40.71 -7.24 18.74
C SER A 430 39.63 -6.36 19.35
N LEU A 431 39.18 -6.70 20.56
CA LEU A 431 38.21 -5.91 21.33
C LEU A 431 38.93 -4.92 22.26
N PRO A 432 38.38 -3.70 22.47
CA PRO A 432 38.94 -2.76 23.43
C PRO A 432 38.83 -3.31 24.87
N SER A 433 39.85 -3.06 25.68
CA SER A 433 39.91 -3.41 27.10
C SER A 433 38.88 -2.61 27.92
N LEU A 434 38.21 -3.28 28.86
CA LEU A 434 37.27 -2.63 29.79
C LEU A 434 38.04 -1.76 30.81
N THR A 435 37.88 -0.44 30.75
CA THR A 435 38.58 0.51 31.63
C THR A 435 37.75 0.92 32.84
N ASP A 436 37.91 0.16 33.93
CA ASP A 436 37.93 0.51 35.37
C ASP A 436 37.12 1.70 35.96
N GLU A 437 35.98 2.07 35.36
CA GLU A 437 34.92 2.82 36.06
C GLU A 437 33.76 1.90 36.49
N TRP A 438 32.93 2.37 37.44
CA TRP A 438 31.68 1.71 37.91
C TRP A 438 31.85 0.47 38.82
N MET A 439 32.69 0.59 39.85
CA MET A 439 32.66 -0.30 41.02
C MET A 439 31.60 0.13 42.06
N SER A 440 30.71 -0.78 42.45
CA SER A 440 30.75 -1.44 43.79
C SER A 440 29.42 -2.12 44.14
N GLY A 441 29.50 -3.26 44.83
CA GLY A 441 28.35 -4.04 45.29
C GLY A 441 28.84 -5.38 45.84
N SER A 442 28.79 -5.53 47.17
CA SER A 442 29.33 -6.70 47.86
C SER A 442 28.21 -7.51 48.52
N TYR A 443 28.11 -8.79 48.17
CA TYR A 443 27.23 -9.76 48.82
C TYR A 443 27.97 -11.07 49.08
N SER A 444 27.70 -11.64 50.26
CA SER A 444 28.38 -12.82 50.80
C SER A 444 27.72 -14.13 50.34
N SER A 445 28.50 -15.07 49.83
CA SER A 445 28.08 -16.46 49.63
C SER A 445 28.11 -17.24 50.95
N TRP A 446 27.00 -17.92 51.26
CA TRP A 446 26.95 -18.96 52.30
C TRP A 446 26.93 -20.34 51.62
N GLY A 447 27.75 -21.26 52.13
CA GLY A 447 27.82 -22.63 51.65
C GLY A 447 28.88 -23.41 52.41
N LYS A 448 28.48 -24.12 53.47
CA LYS A 448 29.37 -25.07 54.14
C LYS A 448 29.26 -26.42 53.43
N ALA A 449 30.35 -26.92 52.89
CA ALA A 449 30.45 -28.34 52.57
C ALA A 449 30.46 -29.17 53.86
N VAL A 450 29.90 -30.38 53.80
CA VAL A 450 29.97 -31.39 54.86
C VAL A 450 30.99 -32.43 54.41
N ALA A 451 31.98 -32.73 55.25
CA ALA A 451 32.99 -33.74 54.94
C ALA A 451 32.42 -35.15 55.16
N ALA A 452 32.73 -36.07 54.24
CA ALA A 452 32.49 -37.51 54.37
C ALA A 452 33.68 -38.21 55.06
N ARG A 453 33.62 -39.53 55.20
CA ARG A 453 34.69 -40.40 55.72
C ARG A 453 35.14 -41.38 54.65
N ASP A 454 36.41 -41.74 54.70
CA ASP A 454 36.96 -42.82 53.89
C ASP A 454 36.35 -44.19 54.25
N THR A 455 36.15 -45.02 53.24
CA THR A 455 35.95 -46.48 53.33
C THR A 455 36.92 -47.14 52.35
N GLU A 456 37.59 -48.23 52.75
CA GLU A 456 38.87 -48.63 52.15
C GLU A 456 38.75 -49.30 50.76
N ASP A 457 37.53 -49.60 50.29
CA ASP A 457 37.26 -50.42 49.09
C ASP A 457 37.00 -49.62 47.78
N THR A 458 37.00 -48.28 47.81
CA THR A 458 36.86 -47.45 46.59
C THR A 458 37.78 -46.23 46.58
N TYR A 459 38.16 -45.76 45.39
CA TYR A 459 39.03 -44.58 45.22
C TYR A 459 38.39 -43.57 44.25
N ALA A 460 37.75 -42.52 44.78
CA ALA A 460 37.06 -41.49 43.98
C ALA A 460 37.96 -40.33 43.51
N GLY A 461 39.28 -40.50 43.62
CA GLY A 461 40.27 -39.42 43.54
C GLY A 461 40.71 -38.92 44.93
N ASN A 462 41.75 -38.10 44.97
CA ASN A 462 42.33 -37.60 46.23
C ASN A 462 41.58 -36.33 46.71
N ILE A 463 40.93 -36.41 47.87
CA ILE A 463 40.14 -35.34 48.52
C ILE A 463 40.97 -34.05 48.77
N THR A 464 42.29 -34.15 48.84
CA THR A 464 43.19 -32.99 49.01
C THR A 464 43.63 -32.32 47.71
N GLN A 465 43.24 -32.87 46.55
CA GLN A 465 43.71 -32.40 45.24
C GLN A 465 43.09 -31.04 44.86
N THR A 466 43.93 -30.06 44.57
CA THR A 466 43.48 -28.73 44.14
C THR A 466 42.95 -28.76 42.71
N ILE A 467 41.62 -28.77 42.55
CA ILE A 467 40.96 -28.59 41.25
C ILE A 467 41.07 -27.12 40.82
N GLY A 468 41.51 -26.89 39.58
CA GLY A 468 41.69 -25.55 39.02
C GLY A 468 40.37 -24.78 38.84
N SER A 469 40.47 -23.44 38.82
CA SER A 469 39.41 -22.56 38.32
C SER A 469 39.32 -22.65 36.79
N HIS A 470 38.11 -22.66 36.22
CA HIS A 470 37.92 -22.67 34.76
C HIS A 470 38.62 -23.83 34.03
N ILE A 471 38.51 -25.05 34.56
CA ILE A 471 38.84 -26.30 33.86
C ILE A 471 38.08 -26.47 32.53
N GLY A 472 38.51 -27.41 31.69
CA GLY A 472 37.87 -27.70 30.40
C GLY A 472 36.52 -28.44 30.53
N PRO A 473 35.65 -28.39 29.50
CA PRO A 473 34.32 -29.00 29.53
C PRO A 473 34.30 -30.51 29.77
N LEU A 474 35.24 -31.28 29.18
CA LEU A 474 35.30 -32.73 29.43
C LEU A 474 35.85 -33.02 30.83
N THR A 475 36.89 -32.30 31.28
CA THR A 475 37.43 -32.41 32.65
C THR A 475 36.33 -32.18 33.68
N ALA A 476 35.52 -31.13 33.48
CA ALA A 476 34.35 -30.85 34.30
C ALA A 476 33.32 -31.98 34.30
N LEU A 477 33.02 -32.56 33.13
CA LEU A 477 32.07 -33.66 32.98
C LEU A 477 32.57 -34.95 33.63
N GLY A 478 33.85 -35.31 33.46
CA GLY A 478 34.42 -36.51 34.09
C GLY A 478 34.52 -36.37 35.62
N LEU A 479 34.92 -35.20 36.13
CA LEU A 479 34.85 -34.92 37.57
C LEU A 479 33.39 -34.97 38.07
N ALA A 480 32.41 -34.52 37.27
CA ALA A 480 31.00 -34.60 37.65
C ALA A 480 30.51 -36.07 37.74
N LEU A 481 30.81 -36.88 36.73
CA LEU A 481 30.34 -38.28 36.59
C LEU A 481 31.11 -39.28 37.48
N PHE A 482 32.42 -39.09 37.68
CA PHE A 482 33.31 -40.11 38.24
C PHE A 482 34.14 -39.66 39.46
N GLY A 483 34.16 -38.38 39.84
CA GLY A 483 34.95 -37.88 40.98
C GLY A 483 34.21 -37.90 42.33
N GLU A 484 34.90 -37.50 43.41
CA GLU A 484 34.36 -37.32 44.76
C GLU A 484 33.01 -36.58 44.78
N GLY A 485 31.95 -37.18 45.33
CA GLY A 485 30.60 -36.63 45.37
C GLY A 485 29.77 -36.83 44.10
N SER A 486 30.20 -37.72 43.18
CA SER A 486 29.46 -38.13 41.97
C SER A 486 28.28 -39.07 42.29
N PHE A 487 27.60 -39.57 41.25
CA PHE A 487 26.52 -40.55 41.38
C PHE A 487 27.04 -41.92 41.83
N ILE A 488 28.19 -42.36 41.30
CA ILE A 488 28.85 -43.63 41.66
C ILE A 488 29.32 -43.54 43.11
N GLU A 489 30.23 -42.59 43.39
CA GLU A 489 30.96 -42.52 44.66
C GLU A 489 30.01 -42.65 45.84
N LYS A 490 29.01 -41.77 45.95
CA LYS A 490 28.07 -41.76 47.09
C LYS A 490 27.35 -43.09 47.30
N ARG A 491 26.99 -43.77 46.20
CA ARG A 491 26.19 -45.02 46.24
C ARG A 491 27.04 -46.25 46.51
N VAL A 492 28.35 -46.23 46.23
CA VAL A 492 29.26 -47.34 46.54
C VAL A 492 29.97 -47.11 47.88
N SER A 493 30.33 -45.86 48.22
CA SER A 493 30.95 -45.52 49.51
C SER A 493 29.97 -45.62 50.69
N ASN A 494 28.67 -45.40 50.45
CA ASN A 494 27.61 -45.52 51.46
C ASN A 494 26.23 -45.91 50.86
N PRO A 495 26.05 -47.14 50.36
CA PRO A 495 24.77 -47.61 49.83
C PRO A 495 23.64 -47.53 50.88
N SER A 496 23.96 -47.76 52.16
CA SER A 496 23.00 -47.74 53.28
C SER A 496 22.20 -46.43 53.37
N ALA A 497 22.80 -45.29 53.01
CA ALA A 497 22.17 -43.97 53.06
C ALA A 497 21.10 -43.76 51.99
N PHE A 498 21.02 -44.64 50.98
CA PHE A 498 20.05 -44.58 49.89
C PHE A 498 18.93 -45.62 50.04
N VAL A 499 19.02 -46.54 51.00
CA VAL A 499 17.99 -47.57 51.23
C VAL A 499 16.72 -46.95 51.82
N MET A 500 15.58 -47.15 51.17
CA MET A 500 14.29 -46.64 51.63
C MET A 500 13.61 -47.63 52.59
N ASN A 501 13.45 -47.20 53.84
CA ASN A 501 12.85 -47.99 54.92
C ASN A 501 11.31 -48.04 54.79
N LEU A 502 10.83 -48.87 53.85
CA LEU A 502 9.41 -49.01 53.53
C LEU A 502 8.71 -49.96 54.51
N THR A 503 7.64 -49.49 55.14
CA THR A 503 6.84 -50.31 56.07
C THR A 503 6.05 -51.38 55.32
N LYS A 504 6.28 -52.66 55.65
CA LYS A 504 5.47 -53.76 55.11
C LYS A 504 4.01 -53.64 55.55
N VAL A 505 3.10 -53.90 54.61
CA VAL A 505 1.65 -53.97 54.83
C VAL A 505 1.24 -55.44 54.77
N TYR A 506 0.37 -55.87 55.68
CA TYR A 506 -0.21 -57.21 55.65
C TYR A 506 -1.39 -57.26 54.68
N ASP A 507 -1.34 -58.20 53.74
CA ASP A 507 -2.43 -58.52 52.84
C ASP A 507 -3.27 -59.69 53.42
N PRO A 508 -4.54 -59.46 53.81
CA PRO A 508 -5.41 -60.52 54.30
C PRO A 508 -5.99 -61.43 53.19
N GLU A 509 -5.83 -61.08 51.90
CA GLU A 509 -6.23 -61.94 50.77
C GLU A 509 -5.15 -63.00 50.45
N TYR A 510 -3.88 -62.68 50.71
CA TYR A 510 -2.72 -63.55 50.47
C TYR A 510 -1.98 -64.01 51.74
N ASP A 511 -2.51 -63.75 52.93
CA ASP A 511 -1.92 -64.04 54.25
C ASP A 511 -0.40 -63.74 54.35
N SER A 512 0.02 -62.59 53.81
CA SER A 512 1.43 -62.27 53.64
C SER A 512 1.74 -60.78 53.78
N TRP A 513 2.99 -60.46 54.11
CA TRP A 513 3.47 -59.09 54.31
C TRP A 513 4.22 -58.59 53.07
N TYR A 514 3.60 -57.69 52.31
CA TYR A 514 4.16 -57.10 51.10
C TYR A 514 4.64 -55.66 51.32
N ILE A 515 5.37 -55.11 50.35
CA ILE A 515 5.75 -53.69 50.30
C ILE A 515 4.88 -53.03 49.23
N PRO A 516 4.09 -51.98 49.54
CA PRO A 516 3.30 -51.26 48.56
C PRO A 516 4.19 -50.35 47.72
N TRP A 517 4.71 -50.88 46.60
CA TRP A 517 5.59 -50.15 45.68
C TRP A 517 4.91 -48.93 45.07
N SER A 518 5.53 -47.76 45.19
CA SER A 518 5.13 -46.54 44.50
C SER A 518 5.86 -46.39 43.16
N PRO A 519 5.18 -46.01 42.06
CA PRO A 519 5.82 -45.64 40.79
C PRO A 519 6.39 -44.21 40.81
N ASN A 520 6.62 -43.64 42.00
CA ASN A 520 7.10 -42.27 42.18
C ASN A 520 8.62 -42.17 41.96
N CYS A 521 9.05 -41.08 41.32
CA CYS A 521 10.46 -40.81 41.09
C CYS A 521 11.12 -40.19 42.32
N VAL A 522 12.17 -40.83 42.85
CA VAL A 522 12.92 -40.32 44.00
C VAL A 522 14.28 -39.73 43.58
N SER A 523 14.92 -40.30 42.55
CA SER A 523 16.04 -39.68 41.83
C SER A 523 16.14 -40.21 40.39
N SER A 524 17.11 -39.74 39.59
CA SER A 524 17.43 -40.30 38.27
C SER A 524 18.94 -40.44 38.11
N MET A 525 19.39 -41.24 37.15
CA MET A 525 20.81 -41.43 36.86
C MET A 525 21.33 -40.26 35.99
N PRO A 526 22.60 -39.83 36.12
CA PRO A 526 23.16 -38.79 35.28
C PRO A 526 23.09 -39.17 33.79
N LEU A 527 22.66 -38.23 32.95
CA LEU A 527 22.52 -38.40 31.49
C LEU A 527 21.58 -39.54 31.05
N ASN A 528 20.74 -40.09 31.96
CA ASN A 528 19.96 -41.30 31.71
C ASN A 528 19.22 -41.32 30.36
N TYR A 529 18.55 -40.23 30.00
CA TYR A 529 17.68 -40.20 28.82
C TYR A 529 18.45 -40.44 27.50
N ALA A 530 19.77 -40.21 27.48
CA ALA A 530 20.65 -40.49 26.36
C ALA A 530 21.47 -41.79 26.54
N MET A 531 21.37 -42.46 27.69
CA MET A 531 22.12 -43.67 28.06
C MET A 531 21.23 -44.94 28.20
N SER A 532 19.91 -44.81 28.04
CA SER A 532 18.95 -45.88 28.33
C SER A 532 17.89 -46.02 27.24
N SER A 533 17.56 -47.26 26.89
CA SER A 533 16.45 -47.61 26.00
C SER A 533 15.15 -47.96 26.76
N SER A 534 15.04 -47.58 28.04
CA SER A 534 13.84 -47.83 28.87
C SER A 534 13.16 -46.52 29.27
N GLU A 535 11.83 -46.47 29.13
CA GLU A 535 11.02 -45.24 29.22
C GLU A 535 11.04 -44.52 30.59
N SER A 536 11.69 -45.11 31.61
CA SER A 536 11.83 -44.50 32.93
C SER A 536 13.09 -44.98 33.66
N GLY A 537 14.27 -44.46 33.29
CA GLY A 537 15.47 -44.53 34.13
C GLY A 537 15.38 -43.57 35.32
N CYS A 538 14.36 -43.84 36.12
CA CYS A 538 13.86 -43.10 37.25
C CYS A 538 13.94 -44.05 38.44
N LEU A 539 14.73 -43.67 39.45
CA LEU A 539 15.03 -44.53 40.59
C LEU A 539 13.88 -44.37 41.60
N GLY A 540 13.02 -45.39 41.66
CA GLY A 540 11.86 -45.48 42.56
C GLY A 540 12.11 -46.43 43.74
N ASP A 541 11.02 -46.91 44.35
CA ASP A 541 11.07 -47.73 45.56
C ASP A 541 11.84 -49.06 45.38
N SER A 542 11.67 -49.73 44.24
CA SER A 542 12.33 -51.00 43.91
C SER A 542 13.85 -50.90 43.79
N ASN A 543 14.35 -49.74 43.38
CA ASN A 543 15.77 -49.43 43.19
C ASN A 543 16.52 -49.16 44.51
N HIS A 544 15.78 -49.01 45.61
CA HIS A 544 16.30 -48.60 46.92
C HIS A 544 15.84 -49.54 48.04
N ARG A 545 15.40 -50.76 47.71
CA ARG A 545 14.79 -51.70 48.66
C ARG A 545 15.80 -52.31 49.67
N ASP A 546 17.06 -52.44 49.23
CA ASP A 546 18.20 -53.01 49.93
C ASP A 546 19.51 -52.47 49.30
N GLU A 547 20.67 -52.72 49.92
CA GLU A 547 21.95 -52.19 49.46
C GLU A 547 22.40 -52.79 48.12
N GLU A 548 22.11 -54.07 47.85
CA GLU A 548 22.39 -54.69 46.55
C GLU A 548 21.53 -54.08 45.43
N ALA A 549 20.29 -53.66 45.68
CA ALA A 549 19.49 -52.94 44.69
C ALA A 549 20.08 -51.55 44.38
N VAL A 550 20.60 -50.83 45.38
CA VAL A 550 21.31 -49.56 45.16
C VAL A 550 22.56 -49.80 44.32
N LEU A 551 23.38 -50.79 44.67
CA LEU A 551 24.59 -51.15 43.93
C LEU A 551 24.28 -51.70 42.51
N ALA A 552 23.17 -52.43 42.35
CA ALA A 552 22.69 -52.89 41.05
C ALA A 552 22.31 -51.72 40.12
N THR A 553 21.74 -50.63 40.63
CA THR A 553 21.51 -49.43 39.78
C THR A 553 22.80 -48.77 39.34
N VAL A 554 23.84 -48.78 40.18
CA VAL A 554 25.18 -48.31 39.79
C VAL A 554 25.77 -49.25 38.73
N ARG A 555 25.63 -50.57 38.92
CA ARG A 555 26.05 -51.61 37.96
C ARG A 555 25.37 -51.41 36.60
N ASP A 556 24.05 -51.28 36.56
CA ASP A 556 23.25 -51.09 35.34
C ASP A 556 23.72 -49.85 34.56
N TRP A 557 23.89 -48.72 35.25
CA TRP A 557 24.39 -47.47 34.67
C TRP A 557 25.85 -47.59 34.17
N ILE A 558 26.71 -48.33 34.89
CA ILE A 558 28.05 -48.66 34.41
C ILE A 558 27.97 -49.51 33.12
N THR A 559 26.98 -50.39 32.96
CA THR A 559 26.83 -51.16 31.72
C THR A 559 26.42 -50.32 30.50
N SER A 560 25.78 -49.16 30.68
CA SER A 560 25.42 -48.26 29.57
C SER A 560 26.65 -47.78 28.79
N PHE A 561 27.79 -47.56 29.45
CA PHE A 561 29.05 -47.16 28.81
C PHE A 561 29.60 -48.19 27.80
N THR A 562 29.06 -49.41 27.76
CA THR A 562 29.42 -50.42 26.75
C THR A 562 28.78 -50.18 25.38
N GLU A 563 27.77 -49.30 25.28
CA GLU A 563 27.07 -48.99 24.03
C GLU A 563 27.60 -47.69 23.39
N GLU A 564 28.41 -47.80 22.33
CA GLU A 564 29.17 -46.68 21.78
C GLU A 564 28.31 -45.50 21.29
N THR A 565 27.16 -45.77 20.65
CA THR A 565 26.27 -44.72 20.10
C THR A 565 25.63 -43.88 21.20
N ASN A 566 24.87 -44.54 22.09
CA ASN A 566 24.14 -43.88 23.18
C ASN A 566 25.12 -43.18 24.12
N THR A 567 26.24 -43.82 24.43
CA THR A 567 27.31 -43.20 25.24
C THR A 567 27.90 -41.95 24.56
N ARG A 568 28.18 -41.99 23.25
CA ARG A 568 28.66 -40.82 22.50
C ARG A 568 27.66 -39.66 22.53
N GLU A 569 26.38 -39.94 22.38
CA GLU A 569 25.31 -38.94 22.41
C GLU A 569 25.15 -38.35 23.81
N ALA A 570 25.14 -39.18 24.84
CA ALA A 570 25.13 -38.77 26.24
C ALA A 570 26.34 -37.89 26.63
N PHE A 571 27.56 -38.26 26.24
CA PHE A 571 28.73 -37.40 26.45
C PHE A 571 28.66 -36.10 25.64
N THR A 572 28.06 -36.10 24.45
CA THR A 572 27.88 -34.87 23.63
C THR A 572 26.91 -33.89 24.31
N VAL A 573 25.79 -34.40 24.84
CA VAL A 573 24.87 -33.66 25.71
C VAL A 573 25.59 -33.15 26.97
N GLY A 574 26.29 -34.03 27.68
CA GLY A 574 27.01 -33.67 28.91
C GLY A 574 28.07 -32.58 28.67
N ALA A 575 28.74 -32.61 27.53
CA ALA A 575 29.70 -31.58 27.12
C ALA A 575 29.03 -30.26 26.74
N PHE A 576 27.82 -30.28 26.16
CA PHE A 576 27.01 -29.07 25.96
C PHE A 576 26.54 -28.48 27.30
N LEU A 577 26.15 -29.31 28.27
CA LEU A 577 25.77 -28.86 29.61
C LEU A 577 26.97 -28.31 30.39
N ALA A 578 28.16 -28.91 30.25
CA ALA A 578 29.39 -28.37 30.80
C ALA A 578 29.78 -27.02 30.15
N ASN A 579 29.66 -26.91 28.82
CA ASN A 579 29.82 -25.67 28.06
C ASN A 579 28.88 -24.55 28.55
N LYS A 580 27.62 -24.89 28.80
CA LYS A 580 26.59 -23.99 29.35
C LYS A 580 27.00 -23.49 30.74
N GLU A 581 27.31 -24.38 31.67
CA GLU A 581 27.73 -23.97 33.03
C GLU A 581 29.04 -23.17 33.04
N TRP A 582 29.96 -23.43 32.11
CA TRP A 582 31.22 -22.69 31.99
C TRP A 582 30.99 -21.20 31.64
N LEU A 583 30.13 -20.91 30.66
CA LEU A 583 29.79 -19.52 30.29
C LEU A 583 28.69 -18.89 31.17
N ASP A 584 27.73 -19.64 31.71
CA ASP A 584 26.67 -19.08 32.57
C ASP A 584 27.15 -18.80 34.01
N GLN A 585 28.24 -19.42 34.46
CA GLN A 585 29.01 -18.87 35.59
C GLN A 585 29.53 -17.46 35.29
N GLY A 586 30.00 -17.22 34.06
CA GLY A 586 30.30 -15.88 33.58
C GLY A 586 29.09 -14.93 33.67
N ARG A 587 27.86 -15.42 33.45
CA ARG A 587 26.63 -14.65 33.63
C ARG A 587 26.29 -14.41 35.10
N SER A 588 26.46 -15.41 35.97
CA SER A 588 26.36 -15.27 37.44
C SER A 588 27.30 -14.16 37.95
N TYR A 589 28.54 -14.13 37.43
CA TYR A 589 29.52 -13.08 37.72
C TYR A 589 29.29 -11.76 36.94
N SER A 590 28.56 -11.76 35.82
CA SER A 590 28.32 -10.56 34.98
C SER A 590 27.51 -9.47 35.70
N SER A 591 26.76 -9.85 36.74
CA SER A 591 26.15 -8.99 37.74
C SER A 591 27.15 -8.02 38.40
N ARG A 592 28.44 -8.38 38.42
CA ARG A 592 29.57 -7.49 38.69
C ARG A 592 30.06 -6.94 37.35
N TYR A 593 29.78 -5.67 37.07
CA TYR A 593 30.09 -4.96 35.80
C TYR A 593 31.55 -5.07 35.28
N ARG A 594 32.49 -5.54 36.11
CA ARG A 594 33.91 -5.76 35.76
C ARG A 594 34.12 -6.97 34.82
N TYR A 595 33.25 -7.98 34.83
CA TYR A 595 33.46 -9.25 34.13
C TYR A 595 32.64 -9.41 32.85
N SER A 596 32.10 -8.31 32.30
CA SER A 596 31.09 -8.37 31.25
C SER A 596 31.09 -7.18 30.29
N ARG A 597 30.77 -7.49 29.02
CA ARG A 597 30.48 -6.51 27.97
C ARG A 597 28.98 -6.23 27.89
N ARG A 598 28.62 -5.02 27.47
CA ARG A 598 27.25 -4.68 27.08
C ARG A 598 27.02 -5.09 25.63
N VAL A 599 25.85 -5.67 25.39
CA VAL A 599 25.29 -5.78 24.04
C VAL A 599 24.13 -4.79 23.94
N ALA A 600 24.12 -4.01 22.87
CA ALA A 600 23.04 -3.11 22.50
C ALA A 600 22.14 -3.73 21.44
N VAL A 601 20.87 -3.34 21.44
CA VAL A 601 19.91 -3.70 20.38
C VAL A 601 19.23 -2.42 19.90
N ASP A 602 19.15 -2.24 18.59
CA ASP A 602 18.23 -1.29 17.97
C ASP A 602 17.41 -2.05 16.90
N PRO A 603 16.18 -2.49 17.19
CA PRO A 603 15.34 -3.19 16.21
C PRO A 603 14.96 -2.31 15.01
N GLY A 604 15.17 -0.98 15.13
CA GLY A 604 14.90 0.02 14.12
C GLY A 604 13.42 0.23 13.84
N ILE A 605 13.16 1.09 12.85
CA ILE A 605 11.83 1.36 12.31
C ILE A 605 11.84 1.11 10.80
N THR A 606 10.81 0.40 10.31
CA THR A 606 10.65 0.17 8.87
C THR A 606 10.09 1.42 8.18
N ILE A 607 10.79 1.91 7.15
CA ILE A 607 10.36 3.05 6.34
C ILE A 607 10.32 2.66 4.85
N LYS A 608 9.30 3.14 4.13
CA LYS A 608 9.13 2.91 2.70
C LYS A 608 10.06 3.84 1.90
N LYS A 609 11.09 3.26 1.28
CA LYS A 609 12.05 3.93 0.39
C LYS A 609 11.70 3.63 -1.07
N THR A 610 11.61 4.67 -1.91
CA THR A 610 11.49 4.49 -3.36
C THR A 610 12.87 4.13 -3.94
N ALA A 611 13.09 2.87 -4.28
CA ALA A 611 14.31 2.45 -4.96
C ALA A 611 14.27 2.96 -6.42
N ILE A 612 15.17 3.88 -6.75
CA ILE A 612 15.41 4.43 -8.09
C ILE A 612 16.92 4.66 -8.19
N THR A 613 17.57 4.16 -9.25
CA THR A 613 19.01 4.33 -9.47
C THR A 613 19.34 5.71 -10.04
N LEU A 614 20.61 6.13 -9.91
CA LEU A 614 21.09 7.39 -10.50
C LEU A 614 20.90 7.45 -12.03
N ALA A 615 21.05 6.32 -12.72
CA ALA A 615 20.85 6.23 -14.17
C ALA A 615 19.38 6.49 -14.55
N GLU A 616 18.43 5.89 -13.83
CA GLU A 616 16.99 6.08 -14.04
C GLU A 616 16.55 7.52 -13.72
N ILE A 617 17.12 8.14 -12.68
CA ILE A 617 16.91 9.56 -12.36
C ILE A 617 17.38 10.46 -13.53
N ILE A 618 18.55 10.19 -14.10
CA ILE A 618 19.08 10.94 -15.25
C ILE A 618 18.17 10.75 -16.47
N ILE A 619 17.85 9.51 -16.84
CA ILE A 619 17.01 9.17 -18.00
C ILE A 619 15.63 9.83 -17.87
N GLY A 620 14.94 9.63 -16.75
CA GLY A 620 13.63 10.23 -16.52
C GLY A 620 13.66 11.77 -16.56
N SER A 621 14.70 12.39 -15.99
CA SER A 621 14.87 13.86 -16.01
C SER A 621 15.10 14.40 -17.43
N VAL A 622 15.84 13.68 -18.28
CA VAL A 622 16.05 14.06 -19.69
C VAL A 622 14.75 13.96 -20.49
N PHE A 623 13.99 12.86 -20.33
CA PHE A 623 12.70 12.70 -21.02
C PHE A 623 11.66 13.74 -20.57
N LEU A 624 11.56 14.01 -19.25
CA LEU A 624 10.70 15.08 -18.71
C LEU A 624 11.10 16.46 -19.22
N GLY A 625 12.40 16.78 -19.19
CA GLY A 625 12.93 18.05 -19.67
C GLY A 625 12.64 18.30 -21.14
N ALA A 626 12.90 17.30 -22.00
CA ALA A 626 12.58 17.36 -23.43
C ALA A 626 11.08 17.58 -23.68
N HIS A 627 10.22 16.89 -22.92
CA HIS A 627 8.77 17.04 -23.03
C HIS A 627 8.27 18.44 -22.63
N LEU A 628 8.71 18.94 -21.47
CA LEU A 628 8.29 20.24 -20.97
C LEU A 628 8.84 21.40 -21.81
N LEU A 629 10.09 21.32 -22.30
CA LEU A 629 10.67 22.32 -23.21
C LEU A 629 9.92 22.36 -24.55
N GLY A 630 9.57 21.19 -25.12
CA GLY A 630 8.78 21.12 -26.34
C GLY A 630 7.38 21.73 -26.19
N LEU A 631 6.69 21.45 -25.07
CA LEU A 631 5.39 22.05 -24.77
C LEU A 631 5.46 23.55 -24.52
N LEU A 632 6.48 24.02 -23.80
CA LEU A 632 6.72 25.44 -23.56
C LEU A 632 6.93 26.18 -24.88
N ALA A 633 7.77 25.65 -25.77
CA ALA A 633 8.03 26.22 -27.09
C ALA A 633 6.74 26.32 -27.94
N LEU A 634 5.92 25.27 -27.98
CA LEU A 634 4.64 25.28 -28.72
C LEU A 634 3.58 26.19 -28.07
N ALA A 635 3.52 26.27 -26.74
CA ALA A 635 2.63 27.19 -26.03
C ALA A 635 3.00 28.66 -26.30
N ILE A 636 4.29 28.99 -26.21
CA ILE A 636 4.84 30.31 -26.56
C ILE A 636 4.55 30.63 -28.03
N TYR A 637 4.79 29.69 -28.95
CA TYR A 637 4.50 29.85 -30.38
C TYR A 637 3.01 30.11 -30.65
N ALA A 638 2.10 29.42 -29.95
CA ALA A 638 0.66 29.67 -30.05
C ALA A 638 0.26 31.07 -29.54
N VAL A 639 0.88 31.56 -28.45
CA VAL A 639 0.62 32.92 -27.92
C VAL A 639 1.10 34.00 -28.90
N TYR A 640 2.37 33.95 -29.33
CA TYR A 640 2.92 34.90 -30.32
C TYR A 640 2.28 34.77 -31.70
N GLY A 641 1.75 33.59 -32.02
CA GLY A 641 1.09 33.29 -33.29
C GLY A 641 -0.16 34.13 -33.54
N LYS A 642 -0.94 34.43 -32.48
CA LYS A 642 -2.30 35.01 -32.54
C LYS A 642 -3.25 34.23 -33.48
N PRO A 643 -3.53 32.94 -33.21
CA PRO A 643 -4.26 32.07 -34.13
C PRO A 643 -5.70 32.54 -34.41
N PHE A 644 -6.12 32.48 -35.67
CA PHE A 644 -7.45 32.89 -36.14
C PHE A 644 -8.62 32.08 -35.57
N MET A 645 -8.33 30.93 -34.96
CA MET A 645 -9.26 30.06 -34.26
C MET A 645 -8.58 29.38 -33.06
N PRO A 646 -9.31 29.05 -31.99
CA PRO A 646 -8.70 28.59 -30.75
C PRO A 646 -8.02 27.20 -30.85
N TRP A 647 -8.44 26.34 -31.77
CA TRP A 647 -7.78 25.05 -32.07
C TRP A 647 -8.05 24.69 -33.53
N LEU A 648 -7.13 23.97 -34.18
CA LEU A 648 -7.39 23.36 -35.49
C LEU A 648 -8.36 22.18 -35.36
N GLY A 649 -9.30 22.04 -36.31
CA GLY A 649 -10.30 20.96 -36.30
C GLY A 649 -11.41 21.19 -37.33
N ALA A 650 -12.52 20.46 -37.22
CA ALA A 650 -13.61 20.43 -38.20
C ALA A 650 -14.13 21.82 -38.66
N ALA A 651 -14.19 22.82 -37.77
CA ALA A 651 -14.61 24.18 -38.13
C ALA A 651 -13.64 24.93 -39.08
N ALA A 652 -12.39 24.47 -39.18
CA ALA A 652 -11.46 24.89 -40.24
C ALA A 652 -11.77 24.17 -41.55
N MET A 653 -12.02 22.87 -41.49
CA MET A 653 -12.21 22.01 -42.66
C MET A 653 -13.53 22.30 -43.38
N VAL A 654 -14.60 22.67 -42.66
CA VAL A 654 -15.84 23.18 -43.26
C VAL A 654 -15.57 24.47 -44.05
N LYS A 655 -14.75 25.39 -43.53
CA LYS A 655 -14.35 26.60 -44.26
C LYS A 655 -13.50 26.30 -45.50
N ALA A 656 -12.59 25.33 -45.42
CA ALA A 656 -11.83 24.87 -46.58
C ALA A 656 -12.76 24.25 -47.64
N GLY A 657 -13.72 23.43 -47.21
CA GLY A 657 -14.76 22.84 -48.06
C GLY A 657 -15.61 23.91 -48.79
N THR A 658 -15.98 25.00 -48.12
CA THR A 658 -16.70 26.12 -48.78
C THR A 658 -15.84 26.95 -49.75
N VAL A 659 -14.51 26.83 -49.71
CA VAL A 659 -13.59 27.51 -50.66
C VAL A 659 -13.25 26.61 -51.85
N TYR A 660 -13.14 25.30 -51.65
CA TYR A 660 -12.76 24.34 -52.68
C TYR A 660 -13.94 23.48 -53.20
N ALA A 661 -15.18 23.88 -52.91
CA ALA A 661 -16.39 23.11 -53.23
C ALA A 661 -16.42 22.68 -54.71
N ASP A 662 -16.33 23.64 -55.63
CA ASP A 662 -16.44 23.40 -57.08
C ASP A 662 -15.29 22.49 -57.56
N ILE A 663 -14.05 22.82 -57.18
CA ILE A 663 -12.82 22.10 -57.55
C ILE A 663 -12.85 20.64 -57.08
N LEU A 664 -13.35 20.40 -55.86
CA LEU A 664 -13.45 19.05 -55.30
C LEU A 664 -14.63 18.28 -55.92
N SER A 665 -15.77 18.93 -56.16
CA SER A 665 -16.96 18.30 -56.75
C SER A 665 -16.73 17.74 -58.16
N ALA A 666 -15.77 18.31 -58.90
CA ALA A 666 -15.39 17.89 -60.26
C ALA A 666 -14.42 16.68 -60.31
N ALA A 667 -14.11 16.02 -59.19
CA ALA A 667 -13.17 14.90 -59.14
C ALA A 667 -13.89 13.55 -59.10
N GLU A 668 -13.79 12.77 -60.18
CA GLU A 668 -14.48 11.48 -60.32
C GLU A 668 -13.73 10.34 -59.60
N GLY A 669 -14.33 9.86 -58.52
CA GLY A 669 -13.84 8.71 -57.78
C GLY A 669 -12.63 8.98 -56.87
N ASP A 670 -12.41 8.04 -55.95
CA ASP A 670 -11.48 8.18 -54.82
C ASP A 670 -10.02 8.49 -55.23
N LYS A 671 -9.55 7.97 -56.36
CA LYS A 671 -8.19 8.21 -56.86
C LYS A 671 -8.00 9.67 -57.30
N GLN A 672 -8.92 10.20 -58.11
CA GLN A 672 -8.87 11.59 -58.58
C GLN A 672 -9.12 12.55 -57.41
N TRP A 673 -10.13 12.28 -56.58
CA TRP A 673 -10.43 13.04 -55.35
C TRP A 673 -9.18 13.18 -54.44
N LYS A 674 -8.42 12.10 -54.22
CA LYS A 674 -7.17 12.11 -53.44
C LYS A 674 -6.01 12.84 -54.12
N GLN A 675 -6.03 13.02 -55.45
CA GLN A 675 -5.07 13.83 -56.20
C GLN A 675 -5.46 15.33 -56.14
N THR A 676 -6.74 15.66 -56.33
CA THR A 676 -7.26 17.03 -56.21
C THR A 676 -7.02 17.62 -54.81
N MET A 677 -7.31 16.87 -53.74
CA MET A 677 -6.97 17.28 -52.37
C MET A 677 -5.46 17.39 -52.08
N ALA A 678 -4.60 16.81 -52.93
CA ALA A 678 -3.16 16.99 -52.85
C ALA A 678 -2.67 18.20 -53.68
N ALA A 679 -3.45 18.67 -54.67
CA ALA A 679 -3.17 19.88 -55.43
C ALA A 679 -3.64 21.17 -54.71
N CYS A 680 -4.77 21.13 -53.99
CA CYS A 680 -5.26 22.28 -53.24
C CYS A 680 -4.30 22.69 -52.10
N PRO A 681 -3.95 23.98 -51.93
CA PRO A 681 -3.11 24.44 -50.83
C PRO A 681 -3.86 24.41 -49.49
N GLY A 682 -3.16 24.00 -48.43
CA GLY A 682 -3.69 23.85 -47.08
C GLY A 682 -3.54 25.09 -46.18
N PHE A 683 -2.89 26.13 -46.70
CA PHE A 683 -2.60 27.39 -46.03
C PHE A 683 -3.84 28.28 -45.82
N VAL A 684 -3.88 29.04 -44.72
CA VAL A 684 -4.89 30.07 -44.44
C VAL A 684 -4.21 31.44 -44.40
N GLY A 685 -4.76 32.43 -45.09
CA GLY A 685 -4.14 33.74 -45.14
C GLY A 685 -5.11 34.86 -45.52
N ASP A 686 -4.55 35.98 -45.95
CA ASP A 686 -5.29 37.14 -46.41
C ASP A 686 -5.49 37.11 -47.94
N GLU A 687 -6.76 37.10 -48.34
CA GLU A 687 -7.19 37.19 -49.74
C GLU A 687 -7.00 38.61 -50.30
N ARG A 688 -7.04 39.63 -49.43
CA ARG A 688 -7.04 41.06 -49.79
C ARG A 688 -6.09 41.88 -48.90
N PRO A 689 -4.77 41.63 -48.98
CA PRO A 689 -3.78 42.32 -48.14
C PRO A 689 -3.63 43.83 -48.41
N THR A 690 -4.33 44.36 -49.41
CA THR A 690 -4.41 45.78 -49.77
C THR A 690 -5.58 46.52 -49.11
N ASP A 691 -6.60 45.80 -48.64
CA ASP A 691 -7.82 46.39 -48.09
C ASP A 691 -7.58 46.79 -46.61
N SER A 692 -8.27 47.81 -46.12
CA SER A 692 -8.20 48.22 -44.70
C SER A 692 -8.76 47.17 -43.73
N VAL A 693 -9.47 46.15 -44.24
CA VAL A 693 -9.94 44.97 -43.52
C VAL A 693 -9.70 43.74 -44.38
N GLY A 694 -8.62 43.00 -44.09
CA GLY A 694 -8.27 41.76 -44.78
C GLY A 694 -9.32 40.65 -44.67
N ARG A 695 -9.36 39.76 -45.66
CA ARG A 695 -10.35 38.67 -45.77
C ARG A 695 -9.69 37.31 -45.61
N ILE A 696 -10.05 36.58 -44.55
CA ILE A 696 -9.44 35.28 -44.23
C ILE A 696 -9.97 34.19 -45.17
N ALA A 697 -9.09 33.62 -46.00
CA ALA A 697 -9.40 32.53 -46.94
C ALA A 697 -8.36 31.40 -46.90
N PHE A 698 -8.73 30.22 -47.42
CA PHE A 698 -7.77 29.15 -47.73
C PHE A 698 -7.09 29.42 -49.08
N GLY A 699 -5.80 29.07 -49.21
CA GLY A 699 -5.03 29.28 -50.46
C GLY A 699 -4.67 30.74 -50.77
N ALA A 700 -4.80 31.63 -49.78
CA ALA A 700 -4.81 33.07 -49.98
C ALA A 700 -3.47 33.71 -50.44
N VAL A 701 -3.54 34.98 -50.86
CA VAL A 701 -2.47 35.68 -51.58
C VAL A 701 -1.35 36.17 -50.67
N ALA A 702 -1.63 36.42 -49.39
CA ALA A 702 -0.65 36.79 -48.37
C ALA A 702 -0.87 36.06 -47.04
N GLY A 703 0.10 36.15 -46.11
CA GLY A 703 -0.14 35.79 -44.70
C GLY A 703 -0.85 36.91 -43.95
N LEU A 704 -1.56 36.57 -42.88
CA LEU A 704 -2.30 37.54 -42.06
C LEU A 704 -1.33 38.59 -41.48
N SER A 705 -1.51 39.85 -41.88
CA SER A 705 -0.64 40.95 -41.44
C SER A 705 -0.70 41.16 -39.93
N ARG A 706 0.45 41.48 -39.33
CA ARG A 706 0.57 41.70 -37.87
C ARG A 706 0.37 43.15 -37.44
N SER A 707 0.29 44.11 -38.37
CA SER A 707 0.16 45.54 -38.05
C SER A 707 -0.34 46.40 -39.21
N GLN A 708 -1.50 47.04 -39.04
CA GLN A 708 -1.66 48.49 -39.22
C GLN A 708 -3.01 48.95 -38.64
N VAL A 709 -2.96 49.92 -37.73
CA VAL A 709 -4.07 50.81 -37.37
C VAL A 709 -3.45 52.19 -37.24
N ARG A 710 -3.93 53.18 -38.00
CA ARG A 710 -3.57 54.59 -37.79
C ARG A 710 -4.56 55.19 -36.79
N PRO A 711 -4.13 55.97 -35.79
CA PRO A 711 -5.05 56.72 -34.96
C PRO A 711 -5.65 57.89 -35.76
N SER A 712 -6.98 58.01 -35.74
CA SER A 712 -7.67 59.28 -36.01
C SER A 712 -7.83 60.01 -34.68
N LEU A 713 -7.42 61.27 -34.65
CA LEU A 713 -7.48 62.13 -33.46
C LEU A 713 -8.86 62.80 -33.30
N ASP A 714 -9.04 63.36 -32.11
CA ASP A 714 -9.88 64.52 -31.74
C ASP A 714 -11.40 64.40 -31.52
N ASN A 715 -11.72 64.69 -30.25
CA ASN A 715 -12.85 65.49 -29.72
C ASN A 715 -14.18 64.78 -29.44
N PHE A 716 -14.54 64.60 -28.15
CA PHE A 716 -15.06 65.56 -27.13
C PHE A 716 -16.59 65.78 -27.30
N ASP A 717 -17.41 65.81 -26.25
CA ASP A 717 -17.14 65.71 -24.79
C ASP A 717 -17.08 64.23 -24.30
N ASP A 718 -17.40 63.74 -23.08
CA ASP A 718 -18.10 64.19 -21.85
C ASP A 718 -17.73 63.16 -20.72
N PHE A 719 -17.77 63.34 -19.38
CA PHE A 719 -18.27 64.34 -18.40
C PHE A 719 -17.32 64.32 -17.16
N ASP A 720 -17.38 65.30 -16.25
CA ASP A 720 -16.41 65.54 -15.15
C ASP A 720 -16.43 64.60 -13.91
N GLU A 721 -15.21 64.36 -13.39
CA GLU A 721 -14.67 64.48 -12.00
C GLU A 721 -15.58 64.66 -10.74
N ARG A 722 -15.18 64.38 -9.47
CA ARG A 722 -13.91 63.97 -8.78
C ARG A 722 -14.24 63.23 -7.42
N PRO A 723 -13.27 62.81 -6.54
CA PRO A 723 -13.49 61.77 -5.51
C PRO A 723 -13.49 62.19 -4.01
N VAL A 724 -13.91 61.24 -3.16
CA VAL A 724 -13.64 61.09 -1.70
C VAL A 724 -13.62 59.54 -1.44
N CYS A 725 -12.90 58.91 -0.51
CA CYS A 725 -12.36 59.31 0.80
C CYS A 725 -11.01 58.63 1.13
N GLY A 726 -10.38 59.07 2.23
CA GLY A 726 -9.35 58.33 2.96
C GLY A 726 -9.66 58.22 4.46
N GLU A 727 -9.04 57.22 5.10
CA GLU A 727 -8.83 57.02 6.54
C GLU A 727 -10.02 56.81 7.53
N VAL A 728 -9.66 56.21 8.69
CA VAL A 728 -10.42 56.07 9.95
C VAL A 728 -11.64 55.12 9.85
N LYS A 729 -11.81 54.06 10.67
CA LYS A 729 -11.45 53.88 12.10
C LYS A 729 -11.20 52.40 12.46
N LYS A 730 -10.38 52.14 13.49
CA LYS A 730 -10.46 50.88 14.26
C LYS A 730 -11.84 50.75 14.90
N ARG A 731 -12.44 49.54 14.89
CA ARG A 731 -13.36 49.15 15.97
C ARG A 731 -13.33 47.64 16.20
N TRP A 732 -12.98 47.26 17.43
CA TRP A 732 -13.15 45.91 17.94
C TRP A 732 -14.65 45.59 18.06
N ILE A 733 -15.02 44.33 17.83
CA ILE A 733 -16.30 43.77 18.29
C ILE A 733 -15.98 42.62 19.25
N THR A 734 -15.63 42.98 20.47
CA THR A 734 -15.71 42.08 21.63
C THR A 734 -17.18 41.90 21.98
N LEU A 735 -17.81 40.87 21.41
CA LEU A 735 -19.19 40.50 21.75
C LEU A 735 -19.20 39.65 23.03
N ASN A 736 -19.08 40.33 24.17
CA ASN A 736 -19.26 39.72 25.49
C ASN A 736 -20.70 39.24 25.66
N MET A 737 -21.01 38.01 25.23
CA MET A 737 -22.18 37.28 25.74
C MET A 737 -21.82 36.62 27.08
N ALA A 738 -21.80 37.44 28.13
CA ALA A 738 -21.77 36.99 29.52
C ALA A 738 -23.13 36.35 29.88
N GLY A 739 -23.42 35.18 29.30
CA GLY A 739 -24.61 34.37 29.53
C GLY A 739 -24.21 33.02 30.14
N LYS A 740 -24.33 32.90 31.46
CA LYS A 740 -23.80 31.79 32.27
C LYS A 740 -24.58 30.47 32.08
N ASN A 741 -24.35 29.78 30.97
CA ASN A 741 -24.77 28.40 30.76
C ASN A 741 -23.52 27.49 30.72
N SER A 742 -23.45 26.50 31.61
CA SER A 742 -22.32 25.56 31.78
C SER A 742 -22.04 24.66 30.56
N ASP A 743 -23.00 24.57 29.63
CA ASP A 743 -23.09 23.42 28.75
C ASP A 743 -22.47 23.65 27.36
N ARG A 744 -22.25 24.92 26.96
CA ARG A 744 -21.66 25.30 25.66
C ARG A 744 -20.15 25.03 25.60
N PHE A 745 -19.64 24.75 24.40
CA PHE A 745 -18.21 24.83 24.06
C PHE A 745 -17.86 26.19 23.44
N ASP A 746 -16.70 26.75 23.82
CA ASP A 746 -16.17 27.98 23.24
C ASP A 746 -15.45 27.74 21.90
N ILE A 747 -15.32 28.81 21.10
CA ILE A 747 -14.62 28.79 19.81
C ILE A 747 -13.14 29.06 20.06
N VAL A 748 -12.34 28.00 20.10
CA VAL A 748 -10.88 28.05 20.35
C VAL A 748 -10.08 27.86 19.05
N ASN A 749 -10.58 27.02 18.13
CA ASN A 749 -9.82 26.53 16.98
C ASN A 749 -10.31 27.08 15.64
N GLY A 750 -9.38 27.27 14.69
CA GLY A 750 -9.71 27.61 13.29
C GLY A 750 -10.61 26.59 12.57
N LYS A 751 -10.58 25.32 13.01
CA LYS A 751 -11.53 24.27 12.55
C LYS A 751 -12.99 24.67 12.82
N GLN A 752 -13.30 25.07 14.06
CA GLN A 752 -14.64 25.50 14.47
C GLN A 752 -15.09 26.76 13.69
N LEU A 753 -14.17 27.71 13.48
CA LEU A 753 -14.46 28.91 12.68
C LEU A 753 -14.81 28.59 11.22
N ALA A 754 -14.08 27.66 10.59
CA ALA A 754 -14.35 27.20 9.23
C ALA A 754 -15.72 26.52 9.11
N LEU A 755 -16.08 25.66 10.09
CA LEU A 755 -17.37 24.98 10.20
C LEU A 755 -18.57 25.95 10.28
N LEU A 756 -18.40 27.13 10.87
CA LEU A 756 -19.46 28.13 10.98
C LEU A 756 -19.58 29.03 9.72
N ILE A 757 -18.45 29.36 9.08
CA ILE A 757 -18.39 30.33 7.97
C ILE A 757 -18.64 29.67 6.61
N ALA A 758 -17.97 28.57 6.27
CA ALA A 758 -18.04 28.03 4.92
C ALA A 758 -19.45 27.48 4.55
N PRO A 759 -20.14 26.72 5.42
CA PRO A 759 -21.51 26.28 5.17
C PRO A 759 -22.52 27.41 5.00
N THR A 760 -22.41 28.49 5.77
CA THR A 760 -23.37 29.61 5.69
C THR A 760 -23.21 30.42 4.42
N ILE A 761 -21.98 30.69 3.97
CA ILE A 761 -21.72 31.33 2.66
C ILE A 761 -22.29 30.46 1.53
N CYS A 762 -22.03 29.15 1.54
CA CYS A 762 -22.56 28.22 0.53
C CYS A 762 -24.10 28.17 0.52
N PHE A 763 -24.75 28.17 1.69
CA PHE A 763 -26.21 28.19 1.80
C PHE A 763 -26.85 29.50 1.29
N VAL A 764 -26.23 30.66 1.56
CA VAL A 764 -26.68 31.95 1.02
C VAL A 764 -26.59 31.97 -0.51
N VAL A 765 -25.50 31.45 -1.08
CA VAL A 765 -25.35 31.32 -2.54
C VAL A 765 -26.40 30.37 -3.13
N ALA A 766 -26.61 29.20 -2.52
CA ALA A 766 -27.65 28.25 -2.97
C ALA A 766 -29.06 28.89 -2.94
N SER A 767 -29.39 29.59 -1.85
CA SER A 767 -30.66 30.31 -1.68
C SER A 767 -30.87 31.36 -2.77
N ALA A 768 -29.86 32.19 -3.07
CA ALA A 768 -29.94 33.19 -4.12
C ALA A 768 -30.15 32.58 -5.52
N VAL A 769 -29.51 31.44 -5.81
CA VAL A 769 -29.65 30.76 -7.10
C VAL A 769 -31.00 30.04 -7.23
N VAL A 770 -31.57 29.50 -6.14
CA VAL A 770 -32.96 28.96 -6.12
C VAL A 770 -33.98 30.09 -6.31
N ALA A 771 -33.80 31.24 -5.66
CA ALA A 771 -34.66 32.40 -5.86
C ALA A 771 -34.60 32.91 -7.32
N ALA A 772 -33.41 32.96 -7.92
CA ALA A 772 -33.24 33.31 -9.33
C ALA A 772 -33.91 32.28 -10.28
N ARG A 773 -33.88 30.98 -9.95
CA ARG A 773 -34.61 29.93 -10.69
C ARG A 773 -36.12 30.13 -10.61
N TRP A 774 -36.65 30.40 -9.42
CA TRP A 774 -38.08 30.62 -9.21
C TRP A 774 -38.57 31.86 -9.97
N TYR A 775 -37.84 32.98 -9.84
CA TYR A 775 -38.12 34.22 -10.58
C TYR A 775 -38.11 34.01 -12.10
N THR A 776 -37.06 33.39 -12.64
CA THR A 776 -36.96 33.14 -14.10
C THR A 776 -38.02 32.18 -14.64
N ARG A 777 -38.42 31.17 -13.87
CA ARG A 777 -39.53 30.25 -14.26
C ARG A 777 -40.89 30.92 -14.16
N SER A 778 -41.13 31.76 -13.15
CA SER A 778 -42.35 32.55 -12.99
C SER A 778 -42.55 33.54 -14.14
N VAL A 779 -41.53 34.35 -14.46
CA VAL A 779 -41.53 35.30 -15.60
C VAL A 779 -41.80 34.58 -16.93
N ARG A 780 -41.33 33.33 -17.09
CA ARG A 780 -41.52 32.52 -18.31
C ARG A 780 -42.78 31.64 -18.30
N ARG A 781 -43.59 31.65 -17.22
CA ARG A 781 -44.79 30.80 -17.04
C ARG A 781 -44.55 29.30 -17.28
N VAL A 782 -43.35 28.79 -16.96
CA VAL A 782 -43.00 27.37 -17.16
C VAL A 782 -43.49 26.54 -15.96
N ASN A 783 -44.66 25.92 -16.10
CA ASN A 783 -45.33 25.22 -14.99
C ASN A 783 -44.80 23.79 -14.78
N THR A 784 -43.68 23.64 -14.07
CA THR A 784 -43.05 22.34 -13.74
C THR A 784 -42.91 22.10 -12.23
N LEU A 785 -44.05 22.18 -11.53
CA LEU A 785 -44.16 22.07 -10.05
C LEU A 785 -43.30 20.95 -9.44
N GLY A 786 -43.27 19.76 -10.04
CA GLY A 786 -42.56 18.58 -9.52
C GLY A 786 -41.02 18.58 -9.65
N GLU A 787 -40.43 19.58 -10.32
CA GLU A 787 -38.99 19.86 -10.26
C GLU A 787 -38.70 20.93 -9.20
N ASP A 788 -39.46 22.02 -9.19
CA ASP A 788 -39.18 23.17 -8.35
C ASP A 788 -39.55 22.91 -6.88
N ALA A 789 -40.56 22.07 -6.61
CA ALA A 789 -40.85 21.56 -5.26
C ALA A 789 -39.70 20.69 -4.70
N LEU A 790 -39.01 19.90 -5.53
CA LEU A 790 -37.83 19.14 -5.10
C LEU A 790 -36.65 20.07 -4.78
N MET A 791 -36.50 21.19 -5.49
CA MET A 791 -35.46 22.18 -5.20
C MET A 791 -35.75 22.98 -3.92
N VAL A 792 -37.02 23.29 -3.64
CA VAL A 792 -37.42 23.90 -2.36
C VAL A 792 -37.23 22.92 -1.20
N ALA A 793 -37.57 21.64 -1.38
CA ALA A 793 -37.29 20.60 -0.39
C ALA A 793 -35.78 20.44 -0.11
N ALA A 794 -34.96 20.40 -1.16
CA ALA A 794 -33.50 20.36 -1.02
C ALA A 794 -32.94 21.58 -0.27
N LEU A 795 -33.46 22.78 -0.55
CA LEU A 795 -33.04 24.00 0.15
C LEU A 795 -33.47 24.01 1.63
N ALA A 796 -34.68 23.53 1.93
CA ALA A 796 -35.18 23.40 3.30
C ALA A 796 -34.33 22.39 4.12
N MET A 797 -34.03 21.22 3.56
CA MET A 797 -33.16 20.25 4.22
C MET A 797 -31.70 20.75 4.31
N SER A 798 -31.21 21.51 3.33
CA SER A 798 -29.90 22.18 3.39
C SER A 798 -29.80 23.18 4.54
N PHE A 799 -30.86 23.96 4.80
CA PHE A 799 -30.94 24.83 5.98
C PHE A 799 -30.85 24.04 7.29
N VAL A 800 -31.57 22.91 7.38
CA VAL A 800 -31.51 22.01 8.55
C VAL A 800 -30.09 21.45 8.73
N VAL A 801 -29.40 21.01 7.66
CA VAL A 801 -27.99 20.56 7.76
C VAL A 801 -27.10 21.67 8.35
N VAL A 802 -27.21 22.92 7.88
CA VAL A 802 -26.40 24.03 8.41
C VAL A 802 -26.73 24.32 9.89
N ALA A 803 -28.01 24.25 10.28
CA ALA A 803 -28.41 24.39 11.68
C ALA A 803 -27.85 23.26 12.57
N LEU A 804 -27.82 22.02 12.08
CA LEU A 804 -27.25 20.86 12.78
C LEU A 804 -25.73 21.00 12.94
N VAL A 805 -25.00 21.52 11.94
CA VAL A 805 -23.56 21.85 12.07
C VAL A 805 -23.34 22.87 13.19
N TYR A 806 -24.17 23.91 13.30
CA TYR A 806 -24.06 24.89 14.38
C TYR A 806 -24.29 24.25 15.76
N VAL A 807 -25.24 23.33 15.90
CA VAL A 807 -25.47 22.59 17.15
C VAL A 807 -24.29 21.66 17.48
N LEU A 808 -23.74 20.96 16.50
CA LEU A 808 -22.55 20.10 16.67
C LEU A 808 -21.33 20.90 17.14
N VAL A 809 -21.08 22.09 16.59
CA VAL A 809 -19.96 22.96 17.04
C VAL A 809 -20.19 23.48 18.47
N PHE A 810 -21.37 24.01 18.79
CA PHE A 810 -21.60 24.69 20.08
C PHE A 810 -21.95 23.76 21.26
N LEU A 811 -22.50 22.56 21.00
CA LEU A 811 -22.94 21.61 22.04
C LEU A 811 -22.35 20.19 21.88
N GLY A 812 -21.85 19.82 20.70
CA GLY A 812 -21.21 18.52 20.45
C GLY A 812 -19.67 18.55 20.49
N GLY A 813 -19.04 19.73 20.56
CA GLY A 813 -17.58 19.89 20.57
C GLY A 813 -16.90 19.77 19.20
N GLU A 814 -17.65 19.77 18.10
CA GLU A 814 -17.12 19.49 16.75
C GLU A 814 -15.95 20.40 16.37
N GLY A 815 -14.80 19.80 16.02
CA GLY A 815 -13.57 20.53 15.67
C GLY A 815 -12.59 20.75 16.83
N LEU A 816 -12.91 20.27 18.03
CA LEU A 816 -11.95 19.88 19.07
C LEU A 816 -11.55 18.41 18.86
N THR A 817 -10.47 17.94 19.51
CA THR A 817 -10.17 16.49 19.61
C THR A 817 -10.91 15.86 20.78
N SER A 818 -11.18 14.55 20.74
CA SER A 818 -11.84 13.86 21.86
C SER A 818 -11.08 14.05 23.19
N ASP A 819 -9.75 14.11 23.15
CA ASP A 819 -8.94 14.32 24.36
C ASP A 819 -9.01 15.77 24.88
N GLN A 820 -9.22 16.77 24.02
CA GLN A 820 -9.55 18.14 24.45
C GLN A 820 -10.92 18.20 25.13
N ILE A 821 -11.87 17.35 24.74
CA ILE A 821 -13.19 17.24 25.38
C ILE A 821 -13.09 16.47 26.72
N LYS A 822 -12.30 15.39 26.79
CA LYS A 822 -12.03 14.65 28.04
C LYS A 822 -11.25 15.47 29.08
N ALA A 823 -10.44 16.44 28.63
CA ALA A 823 -9.64 17.31 29.50
C ALA A 823 -10.42 18.47 30.15
N ASP A 824 -11.68 18.72 29.75
CA ASP A 824 -12.54 19.73 30.38
C ASP A 824 -13.32 19.13 31.56
N PRO A 825 -12.97 19.44 32.83
CA PRO A 825 -13.62 18.87 34.01
C PRO A 825 -15.07 19.36 34.20
N THR A 826 -15.58 20.26 33.35
CA THR A 826 -16.98 20.70 33.37
C THR A 826 -17.91 19.81 32.52
N LYS A 827 -17.37 18.86 31.73
CA LYS A 827 -18.13 18.04 30.78
C LYS A 827 -18.03 16.55 31.10
N ASN A 828 -19.15 15.84 31.03
CA ASN A 828 -19.13 14.37 30.99
C ASN A 828 -19.00 13.88 29.53
N PHE A 829 -17.85 13.31 29.18
CA PHE A 829 -17.53 12.87 27.82
C PHE A 829 -18.65 11.98 27.23
N ASP A 830 -19.06 10.92 27.93
CA ASP A 830 -20.11 9.99 27.47
C ASP A 830 -21.46 10.66 27.17
N VAL A 831 -21.76 11.81 27.80
CA VAL A 831 -22.99 12.56 27.55
C VAL A 831 -22.85 13.39 26.28
N VAL A 832 -21.69 14.02 26.09
CA VAL A 832 -21.35 14.76 24.87
C VAL A 832 -21.28 13.81 23.66
N GLU A 833 -20.63 12.66 23.79
CA GLU A 833 -20.51 11.64 22.73
C GLU A 833 -21.89 11.08 22.33
N ARG A 834 -22.73 10.68 23.30
CA ARG A 834 -24.09 10.18 23.00
C ARG A 834 -25.01 11.25 22.43
N PHE A 835 -24.80 12.52 22.75
CA PHE A 835 -25.47 13.64 22.09
C PHE A 835 -24.95 13.82 20.66
N TRP A 836 -23.64 13.88 20.48
CA TRP A 836 -22.94 14.02 19.20
C TRP A 836 -23.36 12.93 18.21
N LEU A 837 -23.35 11.64 18.59
CA LEU A 837 -23.79 10.52 17.75
C LEU A 837 -25.21 10.71 17.21
N ARG A 838 -26.16 11.13 18.06
CA ARG A 838 -27.55 11.38 17.66
C ARG A 838 -27.65 12.56 16.69
N MET A 839 -26.91 13.63 16.93
CA MET A 839 -26.88 14.82 16.09
C MET A 839 -26.18 14.56 14.74
N GLN A 840 -25.15 13.72 14.72
CA GLN A 840 -24.46 13.27 13.51
C GLN A 840 -25.39 12.42 12.62
N PHE A 841 -26.09 11.43 13.18
CA PHE A 841 -27.07 10.64 12.40
C PHE A 841 -28.21 11.53 11.86
N ALA A 842 -28.68 12.52 12.64
CA ALA A 842 -29.65 13.49 12.14
C ALA A 842 -29.09 14.32 10.98
N LEU A 843 -27.81 14.74 11.03
CA LEU A 843 -27.13 15.44 9.95
C LEU A 843 -26.99 14.58 8.70
N ASP A 844 -26.60 13.31 8.83
CA ASP A 844 -26.48 12.38 7.70
C ASP A 844 -27.82 12.10 7.00
N ILE A 845 -28.91 11.96 7.76
CA ILE A 845 -30.27 11.84 7.20
C ILE A 845 -30.69 13.13 6.48
N CYS A 846 -30.40 14.30 7.05
CA CYS A 846 -30.71 15.60 6.43
C CYS A 846 -29.85 15.91 5.19
N TRP A 847 -28.62 15.40 5.15
CA TRP A 847 -27.76 15.43 3.97
C TRP A 847 -28.29 14.48 2.88
N ALA A 848 -28.61 13.22 3.22
CA ALA A 848 -29.05 12.22 2.26
C ALA A 848 -30.38 12.58 1.59
N THR A 849 -31.33 13.13 2.36
CA THR A 849 -32.58 13.72 1.82
C THR A 849 -32.31 14.88 0.86
N SER A 850 -31.38 15.79 1.21
CA SER A 850 -30.98 16.90 0.34
C SER A 850 -30.36 16.42 -0.97
N ILE A 851 -29.44 15.47 -0.91
CA ILE A 851 -28.79 14.87 -2.08
C ILE A 851 -29.81 14.12 -2.94
N ALA A 852 -30.63 13.24 -2.36
CA ALA A 852 -31.61 12.47 -3.12
C ALA A 852 -32.62 13.37 -3.83
N THR A 853 -33.10 14.45 -3.19
CA THR A 853 -34.01 15.42 -3.82
C THR A 853 -33.33 16.21 -4.95
N VAL A 854 -32.05 16.58 -4.83
CA VAL A 854 -31.25 17.19 -5.91
C VAL A 854 -31.06 16.22 -7.08
N GLN A 855 -30.63 14.99 -6.82
CA GLN A 855 -30.39 13.96 -7.83
C GLN A 855 -31.68 13.59 -8.60
N LEU A 856 -32.81 13.47 -7.89
CA LEU A 856 -34.12 13.24 -8.50
C LEU A 856 -34.60 14.44 -9.35
N ALA A 857 -34.29 15.67 -8.95
CA ALA A 857 -34.58 16.87 -9.75
C ALA A 857 -33.73 16.92 -11.04
N PHE A 858 -32.46 16.51 -10.98
CA PHE A 858 -31.61 16.33 -12.16
C PHE A 858 -32.18 15.27 -13.11
N ALA A 859 -32.49 14.07 -12.61
CA ALA A 859 -32.98 12.98 -13.45
C ALA A 859 -34.34 13.31 -14.11
N LYS A 860 -35.24 14.02 -13.40
CA LYS A 860 -36.46 14.59 -14.01
C LYS A 860 -36.15 15.63 -15.09
N SER A 861 -35.17 16.51 -14.86
CA SER A 861 -34.73 17.49 -15.86
C SER A 861 -34.15 16.81 -17.12
N TYR A 862 -33.47 15.66 -16.97
CA TYR A 862 -32.97 14.86 -18.08
C TYR A 862 -34.08 14.06 -18.80
N LEU A 863 -35.09 13.53 -18.10
CA LEU A 863 -36.26 12.91 -18.73
C LEU A 863 -36.96 13.85 -19.73
N ARG A 864 -36.99 15.16 -19.41
CA ARG A 864 -37.50 16.22 -20.29
C ARG A 864 -36.57 16.52 -21.47
N LEU A 865 -35.25 16.46 -21.27
CA LEU A 865 -34.26 16.66 -22.34
C LEU A 865 -34.26 15.49 -23.35
N TYR A 866 -34.46 14.26 -22.87
CA TYR A 866 -34.41 13.03 -23.67
C TYR A 866 -35.75 12.56 -24.24
N GLU A 867 -36.71 13.48 -24.44
CA GLU A 867 -38.08 13.16 -24.82
C GLU A 867 -38.21 12.27 -26.09
N LYS A 868 -37.24 12.38 -27.02
CA LYS A 868 -37.18 11.60 -28.27
C LYS A 868 -36.23 10.39 -28.26
N ARG A 869 -35.48 10.13 -27.17
CA ARG A 869 -34.49 9.02 -27.09
C ARG A 869 -34.92 7.99 -26.06
N VAL A 870 -35.58 6.93 -26.51
CA VAL A 870 -36.17 5.85 -25.66
C VAL A 870 -35.13 5.25 -24.69
N VAL A 871 -33.95 4.88 -25.18
CA VAL A 871 -32.87 4.29 -24.35
C VAL A 871 -32.44 5.24 -23.22
N ALA A 872 -32.23 6.52 -23.53
CA ALA A 872 -31.83 7.52 -22.53
C ALA A 872 -32.95 7.81 -21.51
N ARG A 873 -34.22 7.78 -21.95
CA ARG A 873 -35.39 7.86 -21.06
C ARG A 873 -35.45 6.67 -20.09
N ILE A 874 -35.23 5.45 -20.57
CA ILE A 874 -35.17 4.24 -19.73
C ILE A 874 -34.03 4.37 -18.71
N ALA A 875 -32.83 4.75 -19.14
CA ALA A 875 -31.69 4.96 -18.24
C ALA A 875 -31.97 6.01 -17.14
N CYS A 876 -32.70 7.09 -17.46
CA CYS A 876 -33.12 8.08 -16.46
C CYS A 876 -34.14 7.51 -15.45
N TYR A 877 -35.10 6.69 -15.89
CA TYR A 877 -36.04 6.03 -14.97
C TYR A 877 -35.36 4.98 -14.08
N VAL A 878 -34.44 4.19 -14.64
CA VAL A 878 -33.61 3.25 -13.86
C VAL A 878 -32.77 4.00 -12.83
N SER A 879 -32.16 5.13 -13.21
CA SER A 879 -31.41 5.99 -12.28
C SER A 879 -32.31 6.47 -11.13
N ILE A 880 -33.51 6.98 -11.43
CA ILE A 880 -34.50 7.42 -10.42
C ILE A 880 -34.85 6.28 -9.45
N ALA A 881 -35.08 5.07 -9.95
CA ALA A 881 -35.38 3.91 -9.11
C ALA A 881 -34.20 3.53 -8.21
N LEU A 882 -32.98 3.45 -8.75
CA LEU A 882 -31.78 3.10 -7.99
C LEU A 882 -31.45 4.13 -6.90
N ILE A 883 -31.59 5.43 -7.19
CA ILE A 883 -31.40 6.52 -6.22
C ILE A 883 -32.44 6.43 -5.09
N ALA A 884 -33.71 6.16 -5.42
CA ALA A 884 -34.76 5.98 -4.43
C ALA A 884 -34.52 4.74 -3.54
N ILE A 885 -34.09 3.62 -4.13
CA ILE A 885 -33.73 2.39 -3.40
C ILE A 885 -32.55 2.64 -2.46
N TRP A 886 -31.48 3.27 -2.94
CA TRP A 886 -30.30 3.63 -2.12
C TRP A 886 -30.68 4.57 -0.97
N TYR A 887 -31.51 5.57 -1.22
CA TYR A 887 -31.98 6.49 -0.17
C TYR A 887 -32.81 5.77 0.90
N ILE A 888 -33.79 4.95 0.50
CA ILE A 888 -34.64 4.18 1.44
C ILE A 888 -33.81 3.19 2.25
N TRP A 889 -32.86 2.49 1.60
CA TRP A 889 -31.96 1.55 2.26
C TRP A 889 -31.01 2.22 3.26
N SER A 890 -30.42 3.36 2.88
CA SER A 890 -29.53 4.13 3.77
C SER A 890 -30.29 4.69 4.98
N LEU A 891 -31.52 5.19 4.75
CA LEU A 891 -32.41 5.67 5.81
C LEU A 891 -32.78 4.55 6.79
N ALA A 892 -33.15 3.37 6.29
CA ALA A 892 -33.42 2.20 7.13
C ALA A 892 -32.17 1.77 7.92
N GLY A 893 -30.98 1.85 7.30
CA GLY A 893 -29.69 1.64 7.95
C GLY A 893 -29.50 2.55 9.17
N TRP A 894 -29.53 3.87 8.99
CA TRP A 894 -29.34 4.83 10.09
C TRP A 894 -30.42 4.74 11.18
N ILE A 895 -31.68 4.49 10.82
CA ILE A 895 -32.76 4.26 11.79
C ILE A 895 -32.51 3.00 12.62
N SER A 896 -32.01 1.91 12.00
CA SER A 896 -31.68 0.68 12.73
C SER A 896 -30.44 0.80 13.64
N MET A 897 -29.53 1.73 13.35
CA MET A 897 -28.32 1.99 14.15
C MET A 897 -28.56 2.88 15.39
N CYS A 898 -29.74 3.53 15.50
CA CYS A 898 -30.08 4.42 16.61
C CYS A 898 -31.58 4.34 16.92
N HIS A 899 -32.01 3.19 17.44
CA HIS A 899 -33.40 2.86 17.75
C HIS A 899 -33.75 3.15 19.22
N PRO A 900 -34.81 3.91 19.55
CA PRO A 900 -35.30 4.03 20.92
C PRO A 900 -36.21 2.85 21.29
N PRO A 901 -36.02 2.15 22.45
CA PRO A 901 -35.12 2.46 23.57
C PRO A 901 -33.87 1.55 23.57
N GLY A 902 -32.84 1.91 22.81
CA GLY A 902 -31.59 1.16 22.71
C GLY A 902 -30.36 2.04 22.49
N GLU A 903 -29.19 1.41 22.53
CA GLU A 903 -27.89 2.04 22.35
C GLU A 903 -27.69 2.48 20.90
N CYS A 904 -27.41 3.77 20.67
CA CYS A 904 -26.97 4.24 19.34
C CYS A 904 -25.48 3.95 19.17
N LYS A 905 -25.10 3.17 18.16
CA LYS A 905 -23.72 2.70 17.94
C LYS A 905 -23.13 3.30 16.66
N LEU A 906 -21.82 3.52 16.66
CA LEU A 906 -21.12 4.09 15.51
C LEU A 906 -21.27 3.20 14.27
N GLN A 907 -21.41 3.81 13.09
CA GLN A 907 -21.63 3.07 11.84
C GLN A 907 -20.41 2.20 11.48
N SER A 908 -20.63 0.91 11.27
CA SER A 908 -19.57 -0.03 10.86
C SER A 908 -18.85 0.44 9.59
N LYS A 909 -17.51 0.40 9.61
CA LYS A 909 -16.60 0.79 8.50
C LYS A 909 -17.06 0.26 7.14
N LYS A 910 -17.51 -1.02 7.08
CA LYS A 910 -18.08 -1.66 5.88
C LYS A 910 -19.34 -0.97 5.34
N SER A 911 -20.27 -0.60 6.22
CA SER A 911 -21.52 0.08 5.85
C SER A 911 -21.27 1.51 5.35
N CYS A 912 -20.38 2.23 6.03
CA CYS A 912 -19.97 3.59 5.66
C CYS A 912 -19.36 3.62 4.23
N ILE A 913 -18.43 2.70 3.94
CA ILE A 913 -17.82 2.53 2.60
C ILE A 913 -18.88 2.27 1.53
N ILE A 914 -19.84 1.36 1.76
CA ILE A 914 -20.86 1.00 0.76
C ILE A 914 -21.79 2.17 0.47
N ILE A 915 -22.33 2.84 1.50
CA ILE A 915 -23.26 3.97 1.32
C ILE A 915 -22.57 5.13 0.59
N GLY A 916 -21.32 5.47 0.97
CA GLY A 916 -20.51 6.50 0.32
C GLY A 916 -20.16 6.16 -1.14
N SER A 917 -19.74 4.92 -1.41
CA SER A 917 -19.35 4.49 -2.76
C SER A 917 -20.53 4.50 -3.74
N LEU A 918 -21.71 4.04 -3.31
CA LEU A 918 -22.94 4.10 -4.10
C LEU A 918 -23.34 5.55 -4.41
N HIS A 919 -23.21 6.45 -3.43
CA HIS A 919 -23.46 7.88 -3.63
C HIS A 919 -22.53 8.51 -4.69
N VAL A 920 -21.22 8.27 -4.60
CA VAL A 920 -20.22 8.73 -5.60
C VAL A 920 -20.54 8.17 -6.99
N PHE A 921 -20.98 6.92 -7.08
CA PHE A 921 -21.41 6.27 -8.32
C PHE A 921 -22.64 6.95 -8.93
N PHE A 922 -23.68 7.25 -8.16
CA PHE A 922 -24.86 7.95 -8.67
C PHE A 922 -24.56 9.40 -9.10
N ASN A 923 -23.71 10.13 -8.36
CA ASN A 923 -23.23 11.45 -8.79
C ASN A 923 -22.48 11.36 -10.14
N SER A 924 -21.64 10.34 -10.31
CA SER A 924 -20.91 10.10 -11.56
C SER A 924 -21.84 9.79 -12.74
N ILE A 925 -22.86 8.95 -12.54
CA ILE A 925 -23.89 8.68 -13.57
C ILE A 925 -24.59 9.97 -13.99
N ILE A 926 -25.04 10.80 -13.04
CA ILE A 926 -25.77 12.05 -13.31
C ILE A 926 -24.87 13.08 -14.02
N LEU A 927 -23.58 13.12 -13.68
CA LEU A 927 -22.58 14.00 -14.27
C LEU A 927 -22.26 13.63 -15.74
N PHE A 928 -22.14 12.33 -16.05
CA PHE A 928 -21.77 11.86 -17.38
C PHE A 928 -22.96 11.66 -18.32
N ALA A 929 -24.17 11.38 -17.80
CA ALA A 929 -25.39 11.20 -18.58
C ALA A 929 -25.65 12.26 -19.68
N PRO A 930 -25.46 13.59 -19.46
CA PRO A 930 -25.70 14.59 -20.50
C PRO A 930 -24.58 14.69 -21.57
N LEU A 931 -23.36 14.16 -21.33
CA LEU A 931 -22.23 14.38 -22.25
C LEU A 931 -22.48 13.90 -23.69
N PRO A 932 -23.06 12.70 -23.95
CA PRO A 932 -23.35 12.25 -25.32
C PRO A 932 -24.41 13.09 -26.05
N ALA A 933 -25.23 13.86 -25.33
CA ALA A 933 -26.16 14.82 -25.93
C ALA A 933 -25.50 16.18 -26.17
N ILE A 934 -24.67 16.64 -25.23
CA ILE A 934 -23.89 17.88 -25.34
C ILE A 934 -22.90 17.79 -26.51
N ALA A 935 -22.20 16.66 -26.66
CA ALA A 935 -21.23 16.43 -27.73
C ALA A 935 -21.88 16.42 -29.12
N ALA A 936 -23.14 15.98 -29.22
CA ALA A 936 -23.94 15.96 -30.44
C ALA A 936 -24.73 17.26 -30.70
N ALA A 937 -24.57 18.30 -29.88
CA ALA A 937 -25.34 19.54 -29.97
C ALA A 937 -24.48 20.74 -30.41
N GLU A 938 -24.92 21.43 -31.47
CA GLU A 938 -24.25 22.62 -31.99
C GLU A 938 -24.44 23.86 -31.08
N LEU A 939 -23.72 23.87 -29.97
CA LEU A 939 -23.78 24.92 -28.96
C LEU A 939 -22.84 26.08 -29.31
N SER A 940 -23.43 27.23 -29.64
CA SER A 940 -22.73 28.53 -29.74
C SER A 940 -21.75 28.73 -28.57
N GLY A 941 -20.57 29.32 -28.80
CA GLY A 941 -19.48 29.36 -27.79
C GLY A 941 -19.87 29.85 -26.39
N LYS A 942 -20.72 30.90 -26.29
CA LYS A 942 -21.25 31.38 -25.00
C LYS A 942 -22.12 30.35 -24.26
N LYS A 943 -22.79 29.43 -24.96
CA LYS A 943 -23.49 28.27 -24.36
C LYS A 943 -22.48 27.20 -23.93
N LYS A 944 -21.56 26.80 -24.82
CA LYS A 944 -20.54 25.77 -24.54
C LYS A 944 -19.70 26.08 -23.29
N LEU A 945 -19.28 27.33 -23.10
CA LEU A 945 -18.53 27.76 -21.90
C LEU A 945 -19.28 27.45 -20.58
N TRP A 946 -20.58 27.70 -20.51
CA TRP A 946 -21.34 27.47 -19.27
C TRP A 946 -21.65 26.00 -19.04
N VAL A 947 -21.75 25.21 -20.11
CA VAL A 947 -21.84 23.75 -20.00
C VAL A 947 -20.53 23.17 -19.45
N MET A 948 -19.36 23.73 -19.85
CA MET A 948 -18.08 23.39 -19.21
C MET A 948 -18.03 23.79 -17.74
N VAL A 949 -18.51 24.99 -17.37
CA VAL A 949 -18.59 25.41 -15.95
C VAL A 949 -19.49 24.48 -15.12
N LEU A 950 -20.66 24.10 -15.65
CA LEU A 950 -21.56 23.14 -15.01
C LEU A 950 -20.91 21.75 -14.84
N PHE A 951 -20.19 21.28 -15.86
CA PHE A 951 -19.48 20.01 -15.79
C PHE A 951 -18.34 20.04 -14.76
N LEU A 952 -17.54 21.12 -14.72
CA LEU A 952 -16.48 21.31 -13.72
C LEU A 952 -17.05 21.40 -12.29
N LEU A 953 -18.16 22.11 -12.10
CA LEU A 953 -18.82 22.23 -10.79
C LEU A 953 -19.44 20.89 -10.35
N GLY A 954 -19.91 20.08 -11.30
CA GLY A 954 -20.32 18.69 -11.06
C GLY A 954 -19.15 17.76 -10.70
N CYS A 955 -18.01 17.87 -11.40
CA CYS A 955 -16.78 17.14 -11.03
C CYS A 955 -16.32 17.51 -9.61
N PHE A 956 -16.38 18.80 -9.26
CA PHE A 956 -16.08 19.29 -7.91
C PHE A 956 -17.04 18.69 -6.87
N CYS A 957 -18.34 18.60 -7.17
CA CYS A 957 -19.32 17.92 -6.33
C CYS A 957 -18.95 16.44 -6.10
N THR A 958 -18.53 15.70 -7.15
CA THR A 958 -18.08 14.31 -7.01
C THR A 958 -16.78 14.19 -6.19
N ILE A 959 -15.89 15.20 -6.22
CA ILE A 959 -14.69 15.23 -5.36
C ILE A 959 -15.10 15.42 -3.89
N LEU A 960 -16.04 16.33 -3.59
CA LEU A 960 -16.59 16.46 -2.24
C LEU A 960 -17.26 15.16 -1.76
N ALA A 961 -18.00 14.47 -2.63
CA ALA A 961 -18.63 13.19 -2.35
C ALA A 961 -17.62 12.10 -1.91
N VAL A 962 -16.43 12.07 -2.53
CA VAL A 962 -15.34 11.15 -2.17
C VAL A 962 -14.68 11.58 -0.86
N LEU A 963 -14.37 12.86 -0.71
CA LEU A 963 -13.74 13.43 0.50
C LEU A 963 -14.63 13.36 1.75
N ARG A 964 -15.92 13.01 1.59
CA ARG A 964 -16.88 12.76 2.68
C ARG A 964 -16.79 11.33 3.26
N ILE A 965 -16.13 10.38 2.58
CA ILE A 965 -16.03 8.98 3.02
C ILE A 965 -14.85 8.81 3.99
N ASP A 966 -14.95 9.43 5.16
CA ASP A 966 -13.88 9.44 6.18
C ASP A 966 -13.50 8.04 6.67
N CYS A 967 -14.48 7.13 6.84
CA CYS A 967 -14.23 5.72 7.18
C CYS A 967 -13.36 4.92 6.16
N ALA A 968 -12.99 5.53 5.04
CA ALA A 968 -12.11 4.96 4.01
C ALA A 968 -10.86 5.82 3.73
N ILE A 969 -10.78 7.02 4.31
CA ILE A 969 -9.87 8.10 3.94
C ILE A 969 -9.43 8.81 5.24
N ASP A 970 -8.54 8.16 6.00
CA ASP A 970 -8.02 8.61 7.29
C ASP A 970 -7.02 9.80 7.14
N VAL A 971 -7.47 10.90 6.52
CA VAL A 971 -6.62 12.07 6.17
C VAL A 971 -6.57 13.13 7.27
N PHE A 972 -7.48 13.09 8.25
CA PHE A 972 -7.60 14.13 9.30
C PHE A 972 -7.66 13.61 10.74
N GLY A 973 -7.53 12.29 10.93
CA GLY A 973 -7.59 11.59 12.23
C GLY A 973 -8.05 10.14 12.01
N ASN A 974 -7.69 9.23 12.92
CA ASN A 974 -8.24 7.87 12.91
C ASN A 974 -9.61 7.88 13.59
N VAL A 975 -10.66 7.46 12.87
CA VAL A 975 -12.04 7.40 13.37
C VAL A 975 -12.18 6.41 14.54
N ASP A 976 -11.29 5.41 14.60
CA ASP A 976 -11.28 4.38 15.64
C ASP A 976 -10.56 4.86 16.94
N GLU A 977 -9.92 6.04 16.93
CA GLU A 977 -9.22 6.65 18.09
C GLU A 977 -9.85 7.98 18.54
N ASP A 978 -10.18 8.87 17.59
CA ASP A 978 -10.79 10.18 17.85
C ASP A 978 -11.99 10.42 16.90
N PRO A 979 -13.17 9.84 17.19
CA PRO A 979 -14.32 9.89 16.29
C PRO A 979 -14.87 11.30 16.08
N ILE A 980 -14.75 12.19 17.07
CA ILE A 980 -15.23 13.60 17.03
C ILE A 980 -14.18 14.52 16.39
N GLY A 981 -12.89 14.30 16.65
CA GLY A 981 -11.81 15.09 16.08
C GLY A 981 -11.50 14.75 14.62
N ALA A 982 -11.88 13.54 14.16
CA ALA A 982 -11.82 13.11 12.76
C ALA A 982 -13.02 13.61 11.93
N SER A 983 -14.24 13.62 12.48
CA SER A 983 -15.48 13.89 11.74
C SER A 983 -15.63 15.31 11.18
N TRP A 984 -14.91 16.28 11.74
CA TRP A 984 -15.04 17.71 11.41
C TRP A 984 -15.01 18.00 9.90
N TRP A 985 -14.26 17.20 9.13
CA TRP A 985 -14.16 17.32 7.68
C TRP A 985 -15.44 16.84 6.96
N ARG A 986 -15.98 15.67 7.35
CA ARG A 986 -17.27 15.14 6.88
C ARG A 986 -18.40 16.10 7.21
N VAL A 987 -18.40 16.67 8.40
CA VAL A 987 -19.39 17.67 8.86
C VAL A 987 -19.28 18.97 8.05
N CYS A 988 -18.06 19.45 7.77
CA CYS A 988 -17.84 20.66 6.98
C CYS A 988 -18.30 20.52 5.52
N PHE A 989 -18.01 19.40 4.85
CA PHE A 989 -18.31 19.23 3.43
C PHE A 989 -19.76 18.84 3.14
N SER A 990 -20.47 18.21 4.07
CA SER A 990 -21.90 17.84 3.90
C SER A 990 -22.80 19.00 3.40
N PRO A 991 -22.84 20.18 4.04
CA PRO A 991 -23.64 21.31 3.54
C PRO A 991 -23.08 21.94 2.26
N ILE A 992 -21.75 21.95 2.08
CA ILE A 992 -21.08 22.57 0.91
C ILE A 992 -21.40 21.78 -0.35
N GLU A 993 -21.35 20.45 -0.28
CA GLU A 993 -21.76 19.55 -1.37
C GLU A 993 -23.22 19.75 -1.78
N VAL A 994 -24.14 19.78 -0.81
CA VAL A 994 -25.57 20.02 -1.05
C VAL A 994 -25.79 21.37 -1.75
N ALA A 995 -25.13 22.43 -1.28
CA ALA A 995 -25.21 23.75 -1.89
C ALA A 995 -24.67 23.75 -3.33
N VAL A 996 -23.53 23.10 -3.59
CA VAL A 996 -22.94 22.93 -4.93
C VAL A 996 -23.92 22.17 -5.86
N GLY A 997 -24.52 21.08 -5.39
CA GLY A 997 -25.52 20.31 -6.13
C GLY A 997 -26.77 21.12 -6.50
N ILE A 998 -27.29 21.92 -5.56
CA ILE A 998 -28.41 22.85 -5.80
C ILE A 998 -28.04 23.88 -6.88
N VAL A 999 -26.84 24.48 -6.80
CA VAL A 999 -26.35 25.45 -7.80
C VAL A 999 -26.22 24.81 -9.18
N CYS A 1000 -25.62 23.62 -9.28
CA CYS A 1000 -25.52 22.86 -10.53
C CYS A 1000 -26.90 22.59 -11.17
N CYS A 1001 -27.92 22.26 -10.37
CA CYS A 1001 -29.27 21.97 -10.89
C CYS A 1001 -30.03 23.24 -11.33
N CYS A 1002 -29.75 24.38 -10.68
CA CYS A 1002 -30.50 25.62 -10.89
C CYS A 1002 -29.90 26.51 -12.00
N VAL A 1003 -28.57 26.63 -12.11
CA VAL A 1003 -27.89 27.47 -13.11
C VAL A 1003 -28.34 27.23 -14.58
N PRO A 1004 -28.63 26.01 -15.05
CA PRO A 1004 -29.15 25.78 -16.41
C PRO A 1004 -30.46 26.54 -16.71
N ASN A 1005 -31.28 26.77 -15.67
CA ASN A 1005 -32.61 27.39 -15.77
C ASN A 1005 -32.56 28.93 -15.65
N VAL A 1006 -31.62 29.46 -14.84
CA VAL A 1006 -31.45 30.89 -14.57
C VAL A 1006 -30.95 31.68 -15.79
N ARG A 1007 -30.34 30.99 -16.77
CA ARG A 1007 -29.65 31.59 -17.94
C ARG A 1007 -30.60 32.15 -19.02
N SER A 1008 -31.67 32.80 -18.56
CA SER A 1008 -32.93 32.95 -19.29
C SER A 1008 -33.62 34.30 -19.05
N LEU A 1009 -33.07 35.13 -18.14
CA LEU A 1009 -33.41 36.54 -17.95
C LEU A 1009 -33.30 37.31 -19.28
N PRO A 1010 -34.33 38.10 -19.67
CA PRO A 1010 -34.16 39.14 -20.68
C PRO A 1010 -33.11 40.15 -20.24
N SER A 1011 -32.33 40.70 -21.17
CA SER A 1011 -31.50 41.86 -20.88
C SER A 1011 -32.37 43.04 -20.45
N TRP A 1012 -32.01 43.73 -19.36
CA TRP A 1012 -32.66 44.96 -18.91
C TRP A 1012 -32.39 46.10 -19.90
N ARG A 1013 -33.12 46.11 -21.01
CA ARG A 1013 -33.27 47.25 -21.93
C ARG A 1013 -34.75 47.61 -21.98
N ARG A 1014 -35.08 48.84 -21.58
CA ARG A 1014 -36.44 49.38 -21.63
C ARG A 1014 -36.78 49.76 -23.07
N THR A 1015 -37.44 48.86 -23.79
CA THR A 1015 -38.16 49.17 -25.03
C THR A 1015 -39.45 48.35 -25.04
N PRO A 1016 -40.65 48.97 -24.99
CA PRO A 1016 -41.90 48.23 -25.12
C PRO A 1016 -42.02 47.66 -26.55
N PRO A 1017 -42.61 46.47 -26.75
CA PRO A 1017 -42.86 45.96 -28.10
C PRO A 1017 -44.02 46.73 -28.74
N LEU A 1018 -43.76 47.45 -29.83
CA LEU A 1018 -44.79 47.71 -30.83
C LEU A 1018 -45.16 46.37 -31.48
N ALA A 1019 -46.45 46.16 -31.70
CA ALA A 1019 -46.95 44.93 -32.30
C ALA A 1019 -47.03 45.07 -33.83
N THR A 1020 -46.42 44.12 -34.54
CA THR A 1020 -46.79 43.74 -35.91
C THR A 1020 -46.83 42.22 -35.96
N ASP A 1021 -47.84 41.68 -36.66
CA ASP A 1021 -48.07 40.24 -36.81
C ASP A 1021 -47.10 39.63 -37.85
N GLU A 1022 -47.11 38.29 -37.93
CA GLU A 1022 -46.87 37.42 -39.09
C GLU A 1022 -46.41 36.02 -38.61
N GLY A 1023 -47.39 35.19 -38.22
CA GLY A 1023 -47.53 33.90 -38.91
C GLY A 1023 -46.72 32.67 -38.45
N ILE A 1024 -47.49 31.75 -37.84
CA ILE A 1024 -47.52 30.29 -38.11
C ILE A 1024 -46.76 29.36 -37.15
N GLY A 1025 -47.48 28.33 -36.66
CA GLY A 1025 -46.87 27.04 -36.28
C GLY A 1025 -47.14 26.51 -34.87
N LEU A 1026 -48.30 25.85 -34.71
CA LEU A 1026 -48.68 24.86 -33.67
C LEU A 1026 -49.52 25.34 -32.46
N ARG A 1027 -50.81 24.97 -32.50
CA ARG A 1027 -51.76 25.02 -31.37
C ARG A 1027 -52.05 23.60 -30.87
N ARG A 1028 -52.40 23.50 -29.58
CA ARG A 1028 -53.22 22.43 -28.95
C ARG A 1028 -52.63 21.00 -28.94
N MET A 1029 -52.28 20.54 -27.74
CA MET A 1029 -52.75 19.24 -27.26
C MET A 1029 -53.32 19.36 -25.83
N LYS A 1030 -54.04 18.34 -25.36
CA LYS A 1030 -55.08 18.48 -24.32
C LYS A 1030 -54.57 18.15 -22.91
N PHE A 1031 -55.08 18.87 -21.90
CA PHE A 1031 -55.08 18.37 -20.52
C PHE A 1031 -55.94 17.11 -20.42
N ARG A 1032 -55.49 16.14 -19.61
CA ARG A 1032 -56.29 15.01 -19.17
C ARG A 1032 -55.91 14.68 -17.72
N THR A 1033 -56.46 15.43 -16.79
CA THR A 1033 -56.34 15.18 -15.35
C THR A 1033 -57.23 14.00 -14.96
N ALA A 1034 -56.67 13.02 -14.26
CA ALA A 1034 -57.42 11.94 -13.62
C ALA A 1034 -57.14 11.99 -12.11
N SER A 1035 -58.18 12.19 -11.32
CA SER A 1035 -58.14 12.25 -9.85
C SER A 1035 -59.50 11.82 -9.32
N ASN A 1036 -59.57 10.65 -8.68
CA ASN A 1036 -60.78 10.12 -8.06
C ASN A 1036 -60.79 10.45 -6.56
N GLY A 1037 -61.90 11.00 -6.05
CA GLY A 1037 -62.16 11.16 -4.63
C GLY A 1037 -61.37 12.32 -3.98
N SER A 1038 -61.98 13.20 -3.17
CA SER A 1038 -63.39 13.31 -2.80
C SER A 1038 -63.77 14.79 -2.60
N SER A 1039 -65.06 15.06 -2.45
CA SER A 1039 -65.53 16.37 -1.96
C SER A 1039 -66.74 16.12 -1.07
N THR A 1040 -66.64 16.54 0.19
CA THR A 1040 -67.78 16.56 1.12
C THR A 1040 -68.65 17.78 0.84
N SER A 1041 -69.96 17.61 1.06
CA SER A 1041 -70.96 18.68 1.23
C SER A 1041 -70.97 19.81 0.19
N ASN A 1042 -71.99 19.80 -0.67
CA ASN A 1042 -73.08 20.74 -0.41
C ASN A 1042 -74.46 20.22 -0.84
N LEU A 1043 -75.44 20.68 -0.06
CA LEU A 1043 -76.83 20.29 0.07
C LEU A 1043 -77.69 20.11 -1.22
N ASN A 1044 -78.66 19.19 -1.08
CA ASN A 1044 -80.02 19.17 -1.63
C ASN A 1044 -80.38 18.48 -2.98
N ALA A 1045 -81.41 17.63 -2.84
CA ALA A 1045 -82.43 17.16 -3.80
C ALA A 1045 -82.16 15.91 -4.68
N PRO A 1046 -83.20 15.09 -4.98
CA PRO A 1046 -83.05 13.68 -5.38
C PRO A 1046 -83.90 13.32 -6.65
N PRO A 1047 -84.24 12.03 -6.93
CA PRO A 1047 -83.37 10.91 -7.29
C PRO A 1047 -83.81 10.27 -8.65
N SER A 1048 -83.46 8.98 -8.86
CA SER A 1048 -83.95 8.06 -9.92
C SER A 1048 -83.27 8.23 -11.31
N GLN A 1049 -83.10 7.21 -12.18
CA GLN A 1049 -83.42 5.77 -12.10
C GLN A 1049 -82.64 4.95 -13.18
N TRP A 1050 -82.73 3.60 -13.14
CA TRP A 1050 -82.38 2.58 -14.17
C TRP A 1050 -80.92 2.12 -14.35
N MET A 1051 -80.79 0.88 -14.87
CA MET A 1051 -79.55 0.07 -15.00
C MET A 1051 -79.37 -0.44 -16.47
N PRO A 1052 -78.88 -1.67 -16.82
CA PRO A 1052 -77.51 -1.84 -17.35
C PRO A 1052 -77.42 -2.69 -18.67
N GLN A 1053 -76.26 -3.35 -18.90
CA GLN A 1053 -75.94 -4.39 -19.92
C GLN A 1053 -75.50 -3.90 -21.32
N GLY A 1054 -74.70 -4.62 -22.13
CA GLY A 1054 -73.90 -5.84 -21.83
C GLY A 1054 -73.19 -6.50 -23.04
N VAL A 1055 -72.10 -7.26 -22.76
CA VAL A 1055 -71.56 -8.47 -23.45
C VAL A 1055 -71.03 -8.43 -24.93
N LYS A 1056 -69.70 -8.68 -25.07
CA LYS A 1056 -68.90 -9.66 -25.91
C LYS A 1056 -69.56 -10.45 -27.09
N PRO A 1057 -68.82 -11.12 -28.06
CA PRO A 1057 -67.47 -11.74 -27.93
C PRO A 1057 -66.50 -11.63 -29.16
N GLN A 1058 -65.76 -12.70 -29.51
CA GLN A 1058 -64.37 -12.73 -30.03
C GLN A 1058 -64.19 -13.16 -31.52
N ALA A 1059 -62.94 -13.07 -32.00
CA ALA A 1059 -62.47 -13.29 -33.38
C ALA A 1059 -62.03 -14.73 -33.74
N ALA A 1060 -61.91 -15.03 -35.04
CA ALA A 1060 -60.85 -15.87 -35.66
C ALA A 1060 -60.91 -15.89 -37.22
N ALA A 1061 -59.75 -16.04 -37.91
CA ALA A 1061 -59.50 -16.68 -39.24
C ALA A 1061 -60.33 -16.30 -40.51
N PHE A 1062 -59.90 -16.51 -41.78
CA PHE A 1062 -58.59 -16.45 -42.48
C PHE A 1062 -58.85 -16.25 -44.02
N VAL A 1063 -57.79 -16.00 -44.81
CA VAL A 1063 -57.69 -15.67 -46.28
C VAL A 1063 -58.50 -16.63 -47.22
N THR A 1064 -59.11 -16.26 -48.38
CA THR A 1064 -58.49 -16.06 -49.75
C THR A 1064 -59.39 -15.53 -50.92
N LEU A 1065 -58.83 -14.61 -51.75
CA LEU A 1065 -58.78 -14.52 -53.26
C LEU A 1065 -59.97 -14.18 -54.22
N SER A 1066 -59.57 -13.71 -55.44
CA SER A 1066 -60.29 -13.51 -56.75
C SER A 1066 -61.21 -12.26 -56.93
N SER A 1067 -61.38 -11.64 -58.13
CA SER A 1067 -60.50 -11.47 -59.33
C SER A 1067 -60.87 -10.20 -60.14
N GLU A 1068 -59.99 -9.78 -61.07
CA GLU A 1068 -60.10 -8.93 -62.30
C GLU A 1068 -61.28 -7.92 -62.50
N THR A 1069 -61.04 -6.71 -63.02
CA THR A 1069 -60.81 -6.47 -64.48
C THR A 1069 -60.25 -5.06 -64.81
N ASP A 1070 -59.70 -4.91 -66.02
CA ASP A 1070 -59.11 -3.70 -66.68
C ASP A 1070 -60.01 -3.31 -67.90
N PRO A 1071 -59.72 -2.35 -68.83
CA PRO A 1071 -58.65 -1.33 -68.92
C PRO A 1071 -59.11 0.09 -69.35
N THR A 1072 -58.22 1.10 -69.35
CA THR A 1072 -57.86 1.88 -70.59
C THR A 1072 -56.77 2.96 -70.43
N GLU A 1073 -56.01 3.09 -71.53
CA GLU A 1073 -55.20 4.24 -72.01
C GLU A 1073 -53.78 4.49 -71.48
N ARG A 1074 -52.91 4.95 -72.39
CA ARG A 1074 -51.46 5.13 -72.25
C ARG A 1074 -51.01 6.42 -72.94
N LEU A 1075 -49.97 7.06 -72.41
CA LEU A 1075 -48.87 7.56 -73.26
C LEU A 1075 -47.55 7.46 -72.48
N SER A 1076 -46.43 7.27 -73.17
CA SER A 1076 -45.16 6.86 -72.54
C SER A 1076 -43.92 7.43 -73.21
N SER A 1077 -42.89 7.68 -72.40
CA SER A 1077 -41.49 7.46 -72.78
C SER A 1077 -40.68 7.10 -71.53
N LEU A 1078 -39.73 6.18 -71.68
CA LEU A 1078 -38.93 5.57 -70.61
C LEU A 1078 -37.46 5.49 -71.06
N GLY A 1079 -36.54 5.42 -70.11
CA GLY A 1079 -35.10 5.28 -70.37
C GLY A 1079 -34.34 4.95 -69.09
N ALA A 1080 -34.38 3.69 -68.68
CA ALA A 1080 -33.68 3.19 -67.50
C ALA A 1080 -32.47 2.33 -67.89
N ASN A 1081 -31.54 2.12 -66.95
CA ASN A 1081 -30.97 0.80 -66.69
C ASN A 1081 -30.21 0.79 -65.35
N GLU A 1082 -30.35 -0.32 -64.62
CA GLU A 1082 -29.63 -0.63 -63.37
C GLU A 1082 -28.80 -1.89 -63.62
N ILE A 1083 -27.52 -1.91 -63.22
CA ILE A 1083 -26.72 -3.13 -63.15
C ILE A 1083 -26.03 -3.19 -61.78
N LYS A 1084 -26.09 -4.37 -61.17
CA LYS A 1084 -25.73 -4.66 -59.79
C LYS A 1084 -24.53 -5.61 -59.78
N VAL A 1085 -23.49 -5.28 -59.00
CA VAL A 1085 -22.34 -6.18 -58.76
C VAL A 1085 -22.15 -6.34 -57.26
N THR A 1086 -22.05 -7.59 -56.82
CA THR A 1086 -21.87 -8.00 -55.42
C THR A 1086 -20.39 -8.06 -55.04
N LYS A 1087 -20.11 -8.04 -53.73
CA LYS A 1087 -18.91 -8.69 -53.19
C LYS A 1087 -19.19 -9.22 -51.80
N GLU A 1088 -19.13 -10.54 -51.66
CA GLU A 1088 -19.34 -11.25 -50.41
C GLU A 1088 -18.09 -11.16 -49.52
N TYR A 1089 -18.30 -11.30 -48.21
CA TYR A 1089 -17.27 -11.79 -47.29
C TYR A 1089 -17.83 -13.04 -46.60
N ASN A 1090 -17.22 -14.19 -46.89
CA ASN A 1090 -17.50 -15.45 -46.22
C ASN A 1090 -16.63 -15.53 -44.95
N LEU A 1091 -17.22 -15.92 -43.82
CA LEU A 1091 -16.50 -16.06 -42.54
C LEU A 1091 -17.14 -17.10 -41.59
N ASP A 1092 -17.40 -18.30 -42.09
CA ASP A 1092 -17.57 -19.47 -41.22
C ASP A 1092 -16.22 -19.85 -40.56
N ARG A 1093 -15.92 -19.27 -39.39
CA ARG A 1093 -15.13 -19.90 -38.29
C ARG A 1093 -14.98 -18.99 -37.06
N LEU A 1094 -15.42 -19.54 -35.90
CA LEU A 1094 -15.18 -19.09 -34.51
C LEU A 1094 -15.71 -17.69 -34.15
#